data_AF-A0A939ZYR7-F1
#
_entry.id   AF-A0A939ZYR7-F1
#
_cell.length_a   1.000
_cell.length_b   1.000
_cell.length_c   1.000
_cell.angle_alpha   90.00
_cell.angle_beta   90.00
_cell.angle_gamma   90.00
#
_symmetry.space_group_name_H-M   'P 1'
#
loop_
_entity.id
_entity.type
_entity.pdbx_description
1 polymer ?
#
loop_
_entity_poly.entity_id
_entity_poly.type
_entity_poly.pdbx_seq_one_letter_code
_entity_poly.pdbx_strand_id
1 'polypeptide(L)'
;MRSRPVIIIFALLAALMLAAVSCRGYLVPDDGTASPKPTAAPSAGISDVVINEVVSANKLCHVDAKLGAVDWIELKNVSDGEADISGWRLSDSPTFARCLTFPDGTTIPAGGFLTVFCVAGYVSSGDETALVAPFSISRSGEKLYLSASSSETSLVSVPYLIDDFSYARREDGSFGFSAAPTFGTENADVYAALEEAASSVVSVDALRISELVNGKSGWAEVVNITDETVNTKDYYLTDDPEDPAKWQFPDMELAPGERLLVALTDADIGIPVAASFKLSRTETTLLMFNSLRVKTDEVTIDPAMPAGVSAVVTENGVAYTAFPTPGEPNSGRTFDKIEWTAMDPASAPLIINEVLADNKYGIVDCCGDRSDWVELLNTTDSPVYLTNYYLSDDPADPMKWQLPNVALLPHEYALIFLSGNETEGNEIHAPFKLSPGETMILSTLDGMLFDSIEIPEEISPNVSVGRNGKNELRYYAAPTPGGSNSTYGSDKVADAGGFNARSVYISEVSAVAPARSGELDWVELFNGSSETIDLNGWSLTDDPDEPRKFVLSGKLASGAYKVISCSSTASSGGSKAPFSVSNTGDTLYLFTAEGAVRDVFSTGMTTVGVTSGRAANSQLGERCFFTSATRGAKNGTPLPGYVAEPVFSSSKLFSGEAFSLKITCATAGASIRYTTDGSVPTQNSKLYSGPITVSTGTVVRAKAFLSGLVPSPAATRTFLIGKDHTLPVVCLAMSSSDYSRMYKAVMSQNGGVTHGDEVPCSMEYYIDGRLAISSGAGIRVSGASTAVYPQKSLCLYFRAGYGRSSLDFPLFSGCKVKSFRSLVLRNGGQDAYYARIRDAYMSRICRGLDIDVSYVQPVVVYLNGQYFGVYDMKENMNEDYVASHYGVKRGSVEIAKRNGYMLAGSKDNWNEMLNMCKTLDCSIDSNFEKVARLVDTDSIIDYLIARTYFYDGDMFNQKYWHTAGNTVKWRAVFYDSDFALYGNSASASILSAYFNRAGVTSFHGYVTQMDIYCALNMNKTWRDKFITRYIYVVKYKFNAERALAAYDKLLAEYEPEMSRHIAKWHMPSSMSKWESETSALRACIKARPEKALANLKRFYGLTSEQYAQYEKAADRMANN
;
A
#
# COMPACT_ATOMS: atom_id res chain seq x y z
N MET A 1 -30.72 17.85 18.42
CA MET A 1 -31.60 17.04 19.29
C MET A 1 -30.67 16.28 20.22
N ARG A 2 -30.36 16.79 21.42
CA ARG A 2 -31.08 16.55 22.70
C ARG A 2 -31.38 15.05 22.87
N SER A 3 -30.85 14.38 23.89
CA SER A 3 -31.18 14.65 25.29
C SER A 3 -30.20 14.05 26.31
N ARG A 4 -29.74 14.89 27.25
CA ARG A 4 -29.43 14.54 28.64
C ARG A 4 -30.71 14.18 29.41
N PRO A 5 -30.57 13.59 30.60
CA PRO A 5 -31.24 14.09 31.82
C PRO A 5 -30.14 14.45 32.86
N VAL A 6 -30.01 15.66 33.44
CA VAL A 6 -30.91 16.48 34.28
C VAL A 6 -31.41 15.76 35.54
N ILE A 7 -30.89 16.20 36.70
CA ILE A 7 -31.58 16.59 37.97
C ILE A 7 -30.46 17.01 38.96
N ILE A 8 -30.28 18.28 39.37
CA ILE A 8 -31.10 19.23 40.17
C ILE A 8 -30.82 19.12 41.69
N ILE A 9 -30.02 20.05 42.23
CA ILE A 9 -30.33 21.15 43.21
C ILE A 9 -30.27 20.76 44.71
N PHE A 10 -29.40 21.45 45.48
CA PHE A 10 -29.69 22.33 46.65
C PHE A 10 -28.34 22.90 47.14
N ALA A 11 -27.93 24.13 46.75
CA ALA A 11 -28.25 25.43 47.37
C ALA A 11 -27.69 25.64 48.80
N LEU A 12 -26.57 26.37 48.91
CA LEU A 12 -26.39 27.57 49.76
C LEU A 12 -24.98 28.18 49.54
N LEU A 13 -24.91 29.07 48.55
CA LEU A 13 -23.98 30.19 48.42
C LEU A 13 -24.80 31.42 48.89
N ALA A 14 -24.28 32.50 49.46
CA ALA A 14 -22.95 33.05 49.61
C ALA A 14 -23.07 34.22 50.61
N ALA A 15 -21.95 34.80 51.04
CA ALA A 15 -21.78 36.24 50.85
C ALA A 15 -20.33 36.67 51.07
N LEU A 16 -19.69 37.06 49.96
CA LEU A 16 -18.83 38.24 49.92
C LEU A 16 -18.98 38.81 48.51
N MET A 17 -19.52 40.03 48.42
CA MET A 17 -19.28 41.08 47.42
C MET A 17 -20.46 42.07 47.43
N LEU A 18 -20.20 43.37 47.52
CA LEU A 18 -20.05 44.25 46.34
C LEU A 18 -19.90 45.72 46.75
N ALA A 19 -19.29 46.49 45.84
CA ALA A 19 -18.89 47.89 46.00
C ALA A 19 -19.99 48.93 45.68
N ALA A 20 -19.69 50.18 46.06
CA ALA A 20 -20.17 51.50 45.56
C ALA A 20 -21.17 52.34 46.42
N VAL A 21 -20.61 53.42 47.00
CA VAL A 21 -21.08 54.81 47.21
C VAL A 21 -22.60 55.12 47.35
N SER A 22 -23.01 55.68 48.51
CA SER A 22 -23.60 57.04 48.63
C SER A 22 -23.98 57.41 50.09
N CYS A 23 -24.15 58.71 50.32
CA CYS A 23 -24.15 59.47 51.59
C CYS A 23 -25.31 59.28 52.61
N ARG A 24 -24.96 59.66 53.86
CA ARG A 24 -25.70 60.45 54.89
C ARG A 24 -26.54 59.75 55.99
N GLY A 25 -26.16 60.07 57.24
CA GLY A 25 -27.09 60.45 58.33
C GLY A 25 -27.05 59.56 59.59
N TYR A 26 -26.18 59.88 60.57
CA TYR A 26 -26.51 60.54 61.86
C TYR A 26 -27.24 59.66 62.90
N LEU A 27 -26.55 59.24 63.97
CA LEU A 27 -26.63 59.83 65.33
C LEU A 27 -26.01 58.91 66.41
N VAL A 28 -25.40 59.59 67.38
CA VAL A 28 -24.71 59.11 68.59
C VAL A 28 -25.71 58.49 69.59
N PRO A 29 -25.26 57.69 70.56
CA PRO A 29 -25.24 58.26 71.92
C PRO A 29 -23.94 57.99 72.70
N ASP A 30 -23.69 58.97 73.55
CA ASP A 30 -22.65 59.16 74.53
C ASP A 30 -23.23 58.74 75.88
N ASP A 31 -22.53 57.93 76.69
CA ASP A 31 -22.79 57.80 78.11
C ASP A 31 -21.51 57.93 78.92
N GLY A 32 -21.10 59.20 79.06
CA GLY A 32 -19.96 59.59 79.85
C GLY A 32 -19.99 59.12 81.31
N THR A 33 -18.80 58.80 81.81
CA THR A 33 -18.41 59.11 83.18
C THR A 33 -17.01 59.72 83.18
N ALA A 34 -16.85 60.78 83.96
CA ALA A 34 -15.68 61.66 83.98
C ALA A 34 -14.78 61.41 85.20
N SER A 35 -13.47 61.65 84.98
CA SER A 35 -12.41 62.06 85.95
C SER A 35 -11.85 60.99 86.91
N PRO A 36 -10.54 61.01 87.30
CA PRO A 36 -9.67 62.20 87.44
C PRO A 36 -8.22 62.12 86.86
N LYS A 37 -7.62 63.29 86.62
CA LYS A 37 -6.14 63.56 86.60
C LYS A 37 -5.63 63.69 88.06
N PRO A 38 -4.31 63.73 88.39
CA PRO A 38 -3.08 63.31 87.70
C PRO A 38 -2.01 62.63 88.63
N THR A 39 -0.99 62.00 88.06
CA THR A 39 0.38 62.01 88.62
C THR A 39 1.33 62.13 87.43
N ALA A 40 2.18 63.16 87.40
CA ALA A 40 3.19 63.28 86.34
C ALA A 40 4.10 62.05 86.42
N ALA A 41 4.18 61.30 85.32
CA ALA A 41 5.03 60.12 85.21
C ALA A 41 6.51 60.52 85.42
N PRO A 42 7.34 59.64 86.00
CA PRO A 42 8.77 59.91 86.11
C PRO A 42 9.39 60.07 84.71
N SER A 43 10.31 61.02 84.56
CA SER A 43 11.11 61.17 83.33
C SER A 43 11.78 59.84 82.99
N ALA A 44 11.47 59.26 81.83
CA ALA A 44 12.08 58.02 81.39
C ALA A 44 13.58 58.20 81.10
N GLY A 45 14.39 57.18 81.37
CA GLY A 45 15.76 57.10 80.88
C GLY A 45 15.81 56.52 79.47
N ILE A 46 16.85 56.81 78.69
CA ILE A 46 16.97 56.32 77.30
C ILE A 46 16.97 54.78 77.15
N SER A 47 17.22 54.05 78.24
CA SER A 47 17.14 52.57 78.28
C SER A 47 15.73 52.02 78.46
N ASP A 48 14.78 52.87 78.90
CA ASP A 48 13.43 52.44 79.25
C ASP A 48 12.51 52.36 78.03
N VAL A 49 12.82 53.12 76.96
CA VAL A 49 12.08 53.10 75.69
C VAL A 49 13.03 52.82 74.53
N VAL A 50 12.71 51.80 73.75
CA VAL A 50 13.52 51.33 72.62
C VAL A 50 12.78 51.43 71.30
N ILE A 51 13.52 51.48 70.19
CA ILE A 51 12.96 51.17 68.87
C ILE A 51 12.66 49.66 68.86
N ASN A 52 11.43 49.30 68.49
CA ASN A 52 10.91 47.94 68.54
C ASN A 52 10.79 47.31 67.16
N GLU A 53 10.28 48.04 66.18
CA GLU A 53 10.04 47.51 64.84
C GLU A 53 10.13 48.62 63.80
N VAL A 54 10.65 48.31 62.62
CA VAL A 54 10.83 49.27 61.53
C VAL A 54 10.43 48.66 60.20
N VAL A 55 9.64 49.40 59.41
CA VAL A 55 9.33 49.08 58.02
C VAL A 55 9.74 50.25 57.13
N SER A 56 10.61 49.99 56.15
CA SER A 56 11.16 50.99 55.20
C SER A 56 10.70 50.82 53.74
N ALA A 57 9.76 49.90 53.51
CA ALA A 57 9.17 49.64 52.20
C ALA A 57 7.71 49.15 52.36
N ASN A 58 6.89 49.95 53.01
CA ASN A 58 5.50 49.59 53.29
C ASN A 58 4.62 49.76 52.04
N LYS A 59 3.90 48.70 51.64
CA LYS A 59 2.87 48.74 50.59
C LYS A 59 1.49 48.40 51.14
N LEU A 60 1.40 47.39 52.00
CA LEU A 60 0.14 46.81 52.46
C LEU A 60 0.12 46.48 53.95
N CYS A 61 1.27 46.39 54.64
CA CYS A 61 1.29 45.90 56.03
C CYS A 61 0.58 46.84 57.02
N HIS A 62 0.60 48.16 56.79
CA HIS A 62 -0.28 49.11 57.46
C HIS A 62 -0.55 50.35 56.60
N VAL A 63 -1.80 50.81 56.53
CA VAL A 63 -2.17 51.98 55.71
C VAL A 63 -2.89 52.99 56.58
N ASP A 64 -2.24 54.13 56.84
CA ASP A 64 -2.89 55.22 57.55
C ASP A 64 -3.96 55.88 56.67
N ALA A 65 -5.10 56.24 57.26
CA ALA A 65 -6.25 56.75 56.52
C ALA A 65 -5.99 58.11 55.82
N LYS A 66 -4.99 58.88 56.26
CA LYS A 66 -4.62 60.18 55.68
C LYS A 66 -3.27 60.15 54.97
N LEU A 67 -2.29 59.43 55.50
CA LEU A 67 -0.92 59.39 54.98
C LEU A 67 -0.72 58.27 53.95
N GLY A 68 -1.56 57.25 53.93
CA GLY A 68 -1.42 56.08 53.06
C GLY A 68 -0.41 55.07 53.60
N ALA A 69 0.12 54.22 52.72
CA ALA A 69 1.15 53.22 53.03
C ALA A 69 2.52 53.91 53.08
N VAL A 70 2.85 54.52 54.22
CA VAL A 70 4.15 55.17 54.46
C VAL A 70 4.99 54.34 55.41
N ASP A 71 6.30 54.55 55.39
CA ASP A 71 7.24 53.93 56.33
C ASP A 71 6.84 54.24 57.77
N TRP A 72 7.15 53.33 58.69
CA TRP A 72 6.85 53.53 60.09
C TRP A 72 7.88 52.89 61.01
N ILE A 73 8.00 53.49 62.19
CA ILE A 73 8.86 53.06 63.30
C ILE A 73 7.97 52.88 64.51
N GLU A 74 8.13 51.77 65.21
CA GLU A 74 7.49 51.54 66.50
C GLU A 74 8.48 51.67 67.64
N LEU A 75 8.06 52.33 68.71
CA LEU A 75 8.76 52.39 69.98
C LEU A 75 8.04 51.53 71.02
N LYS A 76 8.80 50.88 71.91
CA LYS A 76 8.27 50.10 73.04
C LYS A 76 8.88 50.57 74.35
N ASN A 77 8.02 50.81 75.34
CA ASN A 77 8.46 50.99 76.72
C ASN A 77 8.69 49.61 77.36
N VAL A 78 9.96 49.30 77.67
CA VAL A 78 10.39 48.03 78.26
C VAL A 78 10.56 48.10 79.78
N SER A 79 10.26 49.25 80.39
CA SER A 79 10.26 49.40 81.85
C SER A 79 8.92 49.00 82.48
N ASP A 80 8.93 48.75 83.78
CA ASP A 80 7.76 48.34 84.56
C ASP A 80 6.83 49.51 84.96
N GLY A 81 7.12 50.74 84.50
CA GLY A 81 6.35 51.96 84.79
C GLY A 81 6.00 52.74 83.54
N GLU A 82 5.05 53.69 83.65
CA GLU A 82 4.75 54.61 82.55
C GLU A 82 5.95 55.54 82.28
N ALA A 83 6.37 55.61 81.02
CA ALA A 83 7.53 56.37 80.56
C ALA A 83 7.09 57.69 79.91
N ASP A 84 7.46 58.83 80.49
CA ASP A 84 7.29 60.14 79.84
C ASP A 84 8.47 60.43 78.91
N ILE A 85 8.16 60.57 77.61
CA ILE A 85 9.13 60.85 76.54
C ILE A 85 8.93 62.25 75.94
N SER A 86 8.23 63.13 76.64
CA SER A 86 8.07 64.55 76.26
C SER A 86 9.42 65.18 75.95
N GLY A 87 9.54 65.82 74.78
CA GLY A 87 10.76 66.48 74.34
C GLY A 87 11.86 65.56 73.79
N TRP A 88 11.68 64.23 73.81
CA TRP A 88 12.61 63.31 73.15
C TRP A 88 12.65 63.56 71.65
N ARG A 89 13.72 63.11 70.96
CA ARG A 89 13.89 63.33 69.52
C ARG A 89 14.13 62.01 68.78
N LEU A 90 13.49 61.83 67.62
CA LEU A 90 13.70 60.70 66.70
C LEU A 90 14.18 61.21 65.34
N SER A 91 15.29 60.67 64.81
CA SER A 91 15.93 61.13 63.56
C SER A 91 16.60 60.00 62.77
N ASP A 92 16.67 60.15 61.45
CA ASP A 92 17.54 59.40 60.53
C ASP A 92 18.99 59.92 60.53
N SER A 93 19.27 61.00 61.27
CA SER A 93 20.56 61.69 61.26
C SER A 93 21.15 61.84 62.67
N PRO A 94 22.45 61.55 62.87
CA PRO A 94 23.10 61.71 64.17
C PRO A 94 23.19 63.17 64.63
N THR A 95 23.01 64.12 63.71
CA THR A 95 22.98 65.57 64.02
C THR A 95 21.59 66.06 64.42
N PHE A 96 20.56 65.21 64.29
CA PHE A 96 19.16 65.55 64.47
C PHE A 96 18.72 66.80 63.67
N ALA A 97 19.30 66.99 62.48
CA ALA A 97 18.99 68.12 61.60
C ALA A 97 17.54 68.07 61.09
N ARG A 98 16.97 66.87 60.92
CA ARG A 98 15.56 66.61 60.65
C ARG A 98 15.09 65.55 61.63
N CYS A 99 14.25 65.92 62.59
CA CYS A 99 13.78 65.00 63.61
C CYS A 99 12.34 65.30 64.01
N LEU A 100 11.64 64.28 64.48
CA LEU A 100 10.48 64.48 65.33
C LEU A 100 10.97 64.86 66.73
N THR A 101 10.37 65.88 67.34
CA THR A 101 10.48 66.11 68.79
C THR A 101 9.13 65.74 69.39
N PHE A 102 9.10 64.78 70.32
CA PHE A 102 7.86 64.29 70.90
C PHE A 102 7.17 65.40 71.71
N PRO A 103 5.87 65.68 71.48
CA PRO A 103 5.16 66.77 72.16
C PRO A 103 5.10 66.59 73.68
N ASP A 104 4.90 67.69 74.40
CA ASP A 104 4.70 67.68 75.85
C ASP A 104 3.47 66.84 76.24
N GLY A 105 3.65 65.96 77.23
CA GLY A 105 2.66 65.00 77.71
C GLY A 105 2.66 63.66 76.97
N THR A 106 3.65 63.38 76.10
CA THR A 106 3.74 62.09 75.41
C THR A 106 4.26 61.03 76.38
N THR A 107 3.39 60.14 76.84
CA THR A 107 3.76 59.01 77.70
C THR A 107 3.46 57.67 77.03
N ILE A 108 4.25 56.65 77.36
CA ILE A 108 4.05 55.26 76.93
C ILE A 108 3.86 54.42 78.19
N PRO A 109 2.71 53.74 78.39
CA PRO A 109 2.50 52.85 79.53
C PRO A 109 3.55 51.74 79.62
N ALA A 110 3.73 51.14 80.80
CA ALA A 110 4.63 49.98 80.97
C ALA A 110 4.26 48.86 79.97
N GLY A 111 5.24 48.39 79.19
CA GLY A 111 5.01 47.41 78.12
C GLY A 111 4.25 47.93 76.89
N GLY A 112 3.90 49.22 76.85
CA GLY A 112 3.14 49.83 75.77
C GLY A 112 3.96 50.16 74.53
N PHE A 113 3.26 50.37 73.42
CA PHE A 113 3.83 50.69 72.11
C PHE A 113 3.40 52.07 71.64
N LEU A 114 4.27 52.74 70.87
CA LEU A 114 3.98 54.01 70.23
C LEU A 114 4.54 54.00 68.80
N THR A 115 3.66 54.16 67.81
CA THR A 115 4.04 54.15 66.39
C THR A 115 4.23 55.57 65.86
N VAL A 116 5.23 55.71 64.98
CA VAL A 116 5.60 56.96 64.32
C VAL A 116 5.71 56.72 62.82
N PHE A 117 4.89 57.43 62.04
CA PHE A 117 4.97 57.38 60.58
C PHE A 117 6.12 58.26 60.07
N CYS A 118 6.75 57.86 58.98
CA CYS A 118 7.95 58.50 58.44
C CYS A 118 7.65 59.05 57.04
N VAL A 119 7.55 60.38 56.91
CA VAL A 119 7.25 61.06 55.65
C VAL A 119 8.27 62.15 55.39
N ALA A 120 9.04 62.00 54.32
CA ALA A 120 10.10 62.94 53.96
C ALA A 120 9.58 64.37 53.76
N GLY A 121 10.16 65.33 54.49
CA GLY A 121 9.84 66.75 54.37
C GLY A 121 8.53 67.18 55.05
N TYR A 122 7.94 66.32 55.88
CA TYR A 122 6.73 66.65 56.61
C TYR A 122 6.92 67.88 57.53
N VAL A 123 5.92 68.76 57.58
CA VAL A 123 5.88 69.92 58.49
C VAL A 123 4.54 69.88 59.21
N SER A 124 4.56 69.69 60.54
CA SER A 124 3.33 69.53 61.32
C SER A 124 2.48 70.81 61.30
N SER A 125 1.17 70.63 61.13
CA SER A 125 0.16 71.69 61.17
C SER A 125 -0.39 71.98 62.57
N GLY A 126 -0.05 71.16 63.57
CA GLY A 126 -0.44 71.34 64.98
C GLY A 126 -1.79 70.72 65.39
N ASP A 127 -2.64 70.29 64.45
CA ASP A 127 -3.96 69.66 64.70
C ASP A 127 -3.99 68.14 64.36
N GLU A 128 -2.81 67.51 64.21
CA GLU A 128 -2.69 66.10 63.81
C GLU A 128 -2.86 65.13 65.00
N THR A 129 -3.53 64.01 64.78
CA THR A 129 -3.72 62.94 65.78
C THR A 129 -2.65 61.86 65.74
N ALA A 130 -1.80 61.82 64.71
CA ALA A 130 -0.75 60.82 64.52
C ALA A 130 0.64 61.47 64.63
N LEU A 131 1.62 60.73 65.15
CA LEU A 131 3.01 61.18 65.23
C LEU A 131 3.72 60.92 63.91
N VAL A 132 4.29 61.97 63.32
CA VAL A 132 4.94 61.89 62.00
C VAL A 132 6.35 62.47 62.07
N ALA A 133 7.34 61.67 61.71
CA ALA A 133 8.72 62.07 61.56
C ALA A 133 8.98 62.65 60.15
N PRO A 134 9.72 63.75 60.02
CA PRO A 134 9.87 64.50 58.76
C PRO A 134 10.91 63.90 57.79
N PHE A 135 11.15 62.59 57.86
CA PHE A 135 12.06 61.83 57.01
C PHE A 135 11.39 60.51 56.60
N SER A 136 11.82 59.94 55.47
CA SER A 136 11.49 58.56 55.06
C SER A 136 12.69 57.66 55.36
N ILE A 137 12.50 56.34 55.36
CA ILE A 137 13.57 55.40 55.68
C ILE A 137 14.08 54.77 54.38
N SER A 138 15.40 54.73 54.17
CA SER A 138 15.95 54.10 52.97
C SER A 138 15.73 52.59 52.95
N ARG A 139 15.17 52.09 51.84
CA ARG A 139 15.01 50.65 51.59
C ARG A 139 16.33 49.89 51.59
N SER A 140 17.46 50.52 51.23
CA SER A 140 18.79 49.90 51.26
C SER A 140 19.39 49.75 52.67
N GLY A 141 18.70 50.24 53.69
CA GLY A 141 19.14 50.30 55.07
C GLY A 141 19.58 51.70 55.50
N GLU A 142 19.35 52.02 56.77
CA GLU A 142 19.58 53.35 57.36
C GLU A 142 19.76 53.26 58.89
N LYS A 143 20.37 54.29 59.48
CA LYS A 143 20.55 54.38 60.94
C LYS A 143 19.49 55.29 61.55
N LEU A 144 18.79 54.80 62.56
CA LEU A 144 17.78 55.52 63.31
C LEU A 144 18.28 55.84 64.71
N TYR A 145 18.06 57.08 65.13
CA TYR A 145 18.54 57.65 66.39
C TYR A 145 17.35 58.14 67.23
N LEU A 146 17.21 57.60 68.44
CA LEU A 146 16.26 58.06 69.44
C LEU A 146 17.02 58.71 70.60
N SER A 147 16.63 59.91 71.05
CA SER A 147 17.39 60.67 72.05
C SER A 147 16.49 61.27 73.12
N ALA A 148 16.84 61.04 74.39
CA ALA A 148 16.17 61.61 75.57
C ALA A 148 16.72 62.99 75.95
N SER A 149 18.00 63.24 75.64
CA SER A 149 18.70 64.52 75.83
C SER A 149 19.93 64.57 74.92
N SER A 150 20.59 65.73 74.81
CA SER A 150 21.79 65.90 73.96
C SER A 150 22.96 64.95 74.27
N SER A 151 22.93 64.25 75.41
CA SER A 151 23.96 63.27 75.82
C SER A 151 23.49 61.82 75.87
N GLU A 152 22.20 61.54 75.71
CA GLU A 152 21.61 60.20 75.79
C GLU A 152 20.91 59.85 74.47
N THR A 153 21.46 58.88 73.73
CA THR A 153 20.95 58.47 72.41
C THR A 153 21.06 56.96 72.20
N SER A 154 19.98 56.33 71.75
CA SER A 154 19.92 54.94 71.26
C SER A 154 19.98 54.90 69.73
N LEU A 155 20.59 53.85 69.18
CA LEU A 155 20.84 53.68 67.75
C LEU A 155 20.40 52.29 67.27
N VAL A 156 19.66 52.26 66.17
CA VAL A 156 19.37 51.03 65.41
C VAL A 156 19.86 51.18 63.98
N SER A 157 20.62 50.20 63.48
CA SER A 157 21.02 50.14 62.06
C SER A 157 20.10 49.17 61.34
N VAL A 158 19.17 49.70 60.56
CA VAL A 158 18.19 48.93 59.79
C VAL A 158 18.86 48.45 58.49
N PRO A 159 18.82 47.14 58.18
CA PRO A 159 19.39 46.59 56.95
C PRO A 159 18.45 46.80 55.74
N TYR A 160 18.82 46.25 54.58
CA TYR A 160 17.91 46.19 53.43
C TYR A 160 16.64 45.42 53.78
N LEU A 161 15.48 45.98 53.42
CA LEU A 161 14.18 45.32 53.56
C LEU A 161 13.50 45.18 52.18
N ILE A 162 12.81 44.05 52.00
CA ILE A 162 11.87 43.85 50.90
C ILE A 162 10.50 44.41 51.30
N ASP A 163 9.62 44.60 50.31
CA ASP A 163 8.31 45.21 50.55
C ASP A 163 7.50 44.41 51.59
N ASP A 164 6.86 45.12 52.52
CA ASP A 164 6.02 44.56 53.59
C ASP A 164 6.72 43.62 54.59
N PHE A 165 8.05 43.63 54.65
CA PHE A 165 8.84 42.99 55.72
C PHE A 165 9.31 44.03 56.73
N SER A 166 9.50 43.61 57.99
CA SER A 166 10.01 44.48 59.04
C SER A 166 11.35 44.03 59.59
N TYR A 167 12.08 44.98 60.15
CA TYR A 167 13.21 44.72 61.02
C TYR A 167 12.75 44.89 62.46
N ALA A 168 12.58 43.78 63.15
CA ALA A 168 11.88 43.67 64.42
C ALA A 168 12.82 43.26 65.54
N ARG A 169 12.62 43.82 66.73
CA ARG A 169 13.38 43.51 67.94
C ARG A 169 12.84 42.22 68.59
N ARG A 170 13.75 41.35 68.99
CA ARG A 170 13.47 40.10 69.71
C ARG A 170 13.42 40.33 71.21
N GLU A 171 12.87 39.37 71.96
CA GLU A 171 12.81 39.41 73.43
C GLU A 171 14.20 39.57 74.08
N ASP A 172 15.25 39.00 73.48
CA ASP A 172 16.63 39.12 73.97
C ASP A 172 17.27 40.49 73.69
N GLY A 173 16.55 41.38 73.01
CA GLY A 173 16.95 42.73 72.66
C GLY A 173 17.73 42.87 71.34
N SER A 174 18.07 41.76 70.67
CA SER A 174 18.64 41.75 69.32
C SER A 174 17.58 42.03 68.24
N PHE A 175 17.99 42.29 66.99
CA PHE A 175 17.07 42.52 65.88
C PHE A 175 17.18 41.40 64.82
N GLY A 176 16.06 41.13 64.15
CA GLY A 176 15.98 40.23 63.00
C GLY A 176 14.85 40.63 62.05
N PHE A 177 14.56 39.78 61.07
CA PHE A 177 13.60 40.03 60.01
C PHE A 177 12.28 39.33 60.27
N SER A 178 11.15 40.00 60.06
CA SER A 178 9.83 39.37 60.09
C SER A 178 9.13 39.52 58.74
N ALA A 179 8.50 38.42 58.30
CA ALA A 179 7.65 38.39 57.11
C ALA A 179 6.22 38.89 57.40
N ALA A 180 5.88 39.14 58.67
CA ALA A 180 4.57 39.61 59.10
C ALA A 180 4.72 40.76 60.11
N PRO A 181 4.88 42.02 59.65
CA PRO A 181 5.04 43.18 60.54
C PRO A 181 3.87 43.39 61.51
N THR A 182 4.16 43.80 62.76
CA THR A 182 3.22 43.80 63.89
C THR A 182 2.90 45.20 64.42
N PHE A 183 2.16 45.99 63.65
CA PHE A 183 1.83 47.38 64.00
C PHE A 183 1.02 47.52 65.32
N GLY A 184 1.62 48.13 66.34
CA GLY A 184 1.02 48.45 67.64
C GLY A 184 1.02 47.31 68.65
N THR A 185 1.73 46.21 68.38
CA THR A 185 1.66 44.96 69.16
C THR A 185 3.03 44.28 69.29
N GLU A 186 3.12 43.23 70.10
CA GLU A 186 4.37 42.45 70.26
C GLU A 186 4.83 41.79 68.94
N ASN A 187 6.14 41.81 68.72
CA ASN A 187 6.77 41.15 67.57
C ASN A 187 6.67 39.62 67.69
N ALA A 188 6.33 38.95 66.59
CA ALA A 188 6.32 37.49 66.47
C ALA A 188 7.15 37.02 65.26
N ASP A 189 7.64 35.78 65.31
CA ASP A 189 8.32 35.09 64.20
C ASP A 189 9.45 35.91 63.54
N VAL A 190 10.40 36.37 64.36
CA VAL A 190 11.54 37.20 63.93
C VAL A 190 12.77 36.33 63.62
N TYR A 191 13.12 36.18 62.34
CA TYR A 191 14.21 35.34 61.82
C TYR A 191 15.56 36.06 61.77
N ALA A 192 16.67 35.31 61.80
CA ALA A 192 18.00 35.92 61.92
C ALA A 192 18.50 36.49 60.59
N ALA A 193 18.04 35.89 59.48
CA ALA A 193 18.35 36.27 58.12
C ALA A 193 17.06 36.55 57.32
N LEU A 194 17.18 37.41 56.30
CA LEU A 194 16.05 37.80 55.46
C LEU A 194 15.55 36.62 54.62
N GLU A 195 16.45 35.73 54.20
CA GLU A 195 16.15 34.54 53.40
C GLU A 195 15.35 33.50 54.20
N GLU A 196 15.59 33.41 55.51
CA GLU A 196 14.82 32.54 56.42
C GLU A 196 13.39 33.06 56.58
N ALA A 197 13.24 34.38 56.77
CA ALA A 197 11.92 35.01 56.80
C ALA A 197 11.18 34.83 55.47
N ALA A 198 11.86 35.03 54.34
CA ALA A 198 11.25 34.91 53.02
C ALA A 198 10.86 33.45 52.66
N SER A 199 11.68 32.46 53.04
CA SER A 199 11.39 31.05 52.79
C SER A 199 10.24 30.50 53.65
N SER A 200 9.94 31.12 54.79
CA SER A 200 8.78 30.76 55.63
C SER A 200 7.42 30.99 54.96
N VAL A 201 7.36 31.74 53.85
CA VAL A 201 6.12 32.15 53.17
C VAL A 201 6.00 31.69 51.71
N VAL A 202 6.88 30.79 51.23
CA VAL A 202 6.93 30.37 49.80
C VAL A 202 6.46 28.93 49.64
N SER A 203 5.55 28.68 48.69
CA SER A 203 5.12 27.32 48.35
C SER A 203 6.21 26.57 47.56
N VAL A 204 6.43 25.32 47.95
CA VAL A 204 7.41 24.39 47.40
C VAL A 204 6.91 23.77 46.08
N ASP A 205 7.77 23.76 45.06
CA ASP A 205 7.80 22.77 43.95
C ASP A 205 6.54 22.52 43.12
N ALA A 206 5.78 23.56 42.77
CA ALA A 206 4.50 23.34 42.10
C ALA A 206 4.58 22.95 40.61
N LEU A 207 5.61 23.42 39.89
CA LEU A 207 5.84 23.10 38.47
C LEU A 207 7.09 22.22 38.29
N ARG A 208 7.07 21.35 37.28
CA ARG A 208 8.20 20.51 36.85
C ARG A 208 8.35 20.46 35.34
N ILE A 209 9.59 20.37 34.85
CA ILE A 209 9.90 20.08 33.46
C ILE A 209 9.67 18.57 33.24
N SER A 210 8.75 18.19 32.35
CA SER A 210 8.39 16.79 32.12
C SER A 210 9.07 16.20 30.89
N GLU A 211 9.25 16.99 29.82
CA GLU A 211 9.82 16.53 28.55
C GLU A 211 10.61 17.65 27.89
N LEU A 212 11.72 17.31 27.22
CA LEU A 212 12.64 18.25 26.58
C LEU A 212 13.14 17.72 25.24
N VAL A 213 12.96 18.51 24.18
CA VAL A 213 13.55 18.31 22.86
C VAL A 213 14.57 19.40 22.60
N ASN A 214 15.77 19.04 22.12
CA ASN A 214 16.82 19.99 21.76
C ASN A 214 16.92 20.21 20.24
N GLY A 215 17.54 21.31 19.83
CA GLY A 215 17.89 21.62 18.45
C GLY A 215 16.89 22.53 17.73
N LYS A 216 16.84 22.45 16.40
CA LYS A 216 16.08 23.39 15.56
C LYS A 216 14.57 23.35 15.82
N SER A 217 14.06 22.22 16.29
CA SER A 217 12.66 22.01 16.68
C SER A 217 12.50 21.88 18.19
N GLY A 218 13.41 22.48 18.96
CA GLY A 218 13.48 22.30 20.41
C GLY A 218 12.32 22.94 21.15
N TRP A 219 11.84 22.24 22.19
CA TRP A 219 10.78 22.68 23.09
C TRP A 219 10.90 21.98 24.44
N ALA A 220 10.36 22.58 25.48
CA ALA A 220 10.22 22.00 26.81
C ALA A 220 8.74 21.93 27.19
N GLU A 221 8.38 20.92 27.95
CA GLU A 221 7.07 20.81 28.59
C GLU A 221 7.20 20.98 30.09
N VAL A 222 6.28 21.75 30.66
CA VAL A 222 6.18 22.00 32.09
C VAL A 222 4.81 21.54 32.58
N VAL A 223 4.77 20.77 33.66
CA VAL A 223 3.56 20.22 34.26
C VAL A 223 3.35 20.74 35.68
N ASN A 224 2.10 21.05 36.02
CA ASN A 224 1.72 21.29 37.42
C ASN A 224 1.57 19.96 38.15
N ILE A 225 2.44 19.71 39.14
CA ILE A 225 2.48 18.45 39.90
C ILE A 225 1.69 18.48 41.22
N THR A 226 1.03 19.61 41.51
CA THR A 226 0.24 19.80 42.74
C THR A 226 -1.24 19.51 42.52
N ASP A 227 -2.01 19.47 43.59
CA ASP A 227 -3.47 19.40 43.60
C ASP A 227 -4.16 20.78 43.59
N GLU A 228 -3.37 21.87 43.50
CA GLU A 228 -3.86 23.24 43.40
C GLU A 228 -3.57 23.84 42.01
N THR A 229 -4.31 24.89 41.65
CA THR A 229 -4.03 25.65 40.42
C THR A 229 -2.86 26.59 40.66
N VAL A 230 -1.87 26.57 39.78
CA VAL A 230 -0.62 27.34 39.90
C VAL A 230 -0.60 28.44 38.87
N ASN A 231 -0.22 29.67 39.28
CA ASN A 231 0.02 30.75 38.34
C ASN A 231 1.48 30.70 37.85
N THR A 232 1.69 30.64 36.53
CA THR A 232 3.03 30.51 35.96
C THR A 232 3.87 31.78 36.04
N LYS A 233 3.27 32.97 36.25
CA LYS A 233 4.03 34.24 36.30
C LYS A 233 5.11 34.26 37.39
N ASP A 234 4.98 33.42 38.40
CA ASP A 234 5.93 33.34 39.51
C ASP A 234 7.14 32.45 39.19
N TYR A 235 7.24 31.94 37.95
CA TYR A 235 8.32 31.07 37.49
C TYR A 235 9.15 31.69 36.36
N TYR A 236 10.39 31.24 36.26
CA TYR A 236 11.38 31.66 35.27
C TYR A 236 12.10 30.44 34.72
N LEU A 237 12.41 30.46 33.43
CA LEU A 237 13.16 29.41 32.72
C LEU A 237 14.49 29.99 32.22
N THR A 238 15.57 29.21 32.33
CA THR A 238 16.90 29.62 31.86
C THR A 238 17.77 28.41 31.46
N ASP A 239 18.65 28.62 30.51
CA ASP A 239 19.79 27.77 30.10
C ASP A 239 21.12 28.24 30.75
N ASP A 240 21.10 29.37 31.47
CA ASP A 240 22.27 29.96 32.12
C ASP A 240 22.04 30.06 33.64
N PRO A 241 22.77 29.30 34.47
CA PRO A 241 22.60 29.33 35.93
C PRO A 241 22.98 30.67 36.57
N GLU A 242 23.77 31.51 35.89
CA GLU A 242 24.14 32.85 36.37
C GLU A 242 23.06 33.91 36.05
N ASP A 243 22.06 33.56 35.23
CA ASP A 243 20.90 34.41 34.92
C ASP A 243 19.56 33.69 35.27
N PRO A 244 19.21 33.57 36.56
CA PRO A 244 17.98 32.91 37.03
C PRO A 244 16.69 33.67 36.68
N ALA A 245 16.79 34.82 36.00
CA ALA A 245 15.68 35.67 35.60
C ALA A 245 15.53 35.79 34.07
N LYS A 246 16.31 35.01 33.30
CA LYS A 246 16.47 35.15 31.85
C LYS A 246 15.14 35.25 31.09
N TRP A 247 14.19 34.38 31.39
CA TRP A 247 12.85 34.43 30.81
C TRP A 247 11.80 34.09 31.85
N GLN A 248 10.79 34.95 31.99
CA GLN A 248 9.63 34.74 32.86
C GLN A 248 8.50 34.09 32.06
N PHE A 249 7.79 33.13 32.66
CA PHE A 249 6.60 32.58 32.03
C PHE A 249 5.49 33.65 31.91
N PRO A 250 4.61 33.57 30.90
CA PRO A 250 3.42 34.41 30.82
C PRO A 250 2.50 34.22 32.05
N ASP A 251 1.67 35.23 32.35
CA ASP A 251 0.63 35.14 33.37
C ASP A 251 -0.50 34.22 32.90
N MET A 252 -0.46 32.97 33.35
CA MET A 252 -1.40 31.90 33.02
C MET A 252 -1.68 31.07 34.27
N GLU A 253 -2.86 30.46 34.33
CA GLU A 253 -3.23 29.49 35.35
C GLU A 253 -3.09 28.07 34.79
N LEU A 254 -2.35 27.21 35.47
CA LEU A 254 -2.25 25.78 35.17
C LEU A 254 -2.98 24.98 36.25
N ALA A 255 -4.03 24.26 35.87
CA ALA A 255 -4.75 23.34 36.75
C ALA A 255 -3.87 22.12 37.15
N PRO A 256 -4.24 21.37 38.20
CA PRO A 256 -3.56 20.13 38.58
C PRO A 256 -3.37 19.16 37.40
N GLY A 257 -2.12 18.78 37.12
CA GLY A 257 -1.76 17.89 36.02
C GLY A 257 -1.78 18.52 34.62
N GLU A 258 -2.13 19.81 34.49
CA GLU A 258 -2.08 20.53 33.22
C GLU A 258 -0.64 20.77 32.77
N ARG A 259 -0.42 20.73 31.44
CA ARG A 259 0.89 20.81 30.78
C ARG A 259 0.97 22.05 29.90
N LEU A 260 2.11 22.72 29.95
CA LEU A 260 2.44 23.88 29.15
C LEU A 260 3.66 23.58 28.28
N LEU A 261 3.51 23.75 26.97
CA LEU A 261 4.60 23.66 26.01
C LEU A 261 5.27 25.02 25.82
N VAL A 262 6.59 25.05 25.87
CA VAL A 262 7.45 26.22 25.67
C VAL A 262 8.42 25.96 24.52
N ALA A 263 8.33 26.74 23.45
CA ALA A 263 9.28 26.68 22.35
C ALA A 263 10.65 27.23 22.79
N LEU A 264 11.72 26.49 22.48
CA LEU A 264 13.12 26.85 22.75
C LEU A 264 13.87 27.09 21.42
N THR A 265 13.16 27.60 20.42
CA THR A 265 13.66 27.84 19.07
C THR A 265 12.98 29.07 18.45
N ASP A 266 13.63 29.69 17.46
CA ASP A 266 13.01 30.77 16.67
C ASP A 266 12.14 30.22 15.53
N ALA A 267 12.20 28.90 15.27
CA ALA A 267 11.38 28.27 14.25
C ALA A 267 9.93 28.20 14.71
N ASP A 268 8.99 28.55 13.83
CA ASP A 268 7.58 28.32 14.09
C ASP A 268 7.28 26.81 14.05
N ILE A 269 7.20 26.21 15.23
CA ILE A 269 6.88 24.80 15.45
C ILE A 269 5.45 24.60 15.96
N GLY A 270 4.60 25.62 15.88
CA GLY A 270 3.19 25.53 16.31
C GLY A 270 2.98 25.52 17.82
N ILE A 271 4.00 25.86 18.62
CA ILE A 271 3.90 26.03 20.08
C ILE A 271 3.70 27.53 20.38
N PRO A 272 2.62 27.92 21.10
CA PRO A 272 2.23 29.33 21.23
C PRO A 272 3.06 30.13 22.24
N VAL A 273 3.67 29.47 23.23
CA VAL A 273 4.53 30.12 24.22
C VAL A 273 5.97 29.89 23.81
N ALA A 274 6.73 30.97 23.59
CA ALA A 274 8.12 30.90 23.16
C ALA A 274 9.03 31.61 24.16
N ALA A 275 10.10 30.93 24.56
CA ALA A 275 11.17 31.53 25.33
C ALA A 275 11.95 32.54 24.48
N SER A 276 12.54 33.54 25.11
CA SER A 276 13.42 34.51 24.43
C SER A 276 14.83 33.96 24.16
N PHE A 277 15.07 32.70 24.49
CA PHE A 277 16.35 32.02 24.33
C PHE A 277 16.15 30.63 23.73
N LYS A 278 17.25 29.96 23.39
CA LYS A 278 17.25 28.62 22.79
C LYS A 278 18.22 27.76 23.54
N LEU A 279 17.92 26.46 23.60
CA LEU A 279 18.91 25.49 24.01
C LEU A 279 19.76 25.13 22.77
N SER A 280 21.05 25.45 22.79
CA SER A 280 21.97 25.05 21.71
C SER A 280 22.35 23.57 21.80
N ARG A 281 23.05 23.05 20.79
CA ARG A 281 23.62 21.67 20.85
C ARG A 281 24.69 21.50 21.93
N THR A 282 25.27 22.58 22.43
CA THR A 282 26.32 22.57 23.46
C THR A 282 25.78 22.85 24.85
N GLU A 283 24.62 23.50 24.96
CA GLU A 283 23.90 23.69 26.21
C GLU A 283 23.03 22.45 26.45
N THR A 284 23.34 21.71 27.51
CA THR A 284 22.67 20.45 27.83
C THR A 284 21.68 20.59 28.96
N THR A 285 21.57 21.77 29.58
CA THR A 285 20.85 21.92 30.85
C THR A 285 19.81 23.02 30.75
N LEU A 286 18.58 22.71 31.19
CA LEU A 286 17.47 23.65 31.34
C LEU A 286 17.08 23.73 32.81
N LEU A 287 17.01 24.95 33.34
CA LEU A 287 16.76 25.24 34.76
C LEU A 287 15.47 26.06 34.92
N MET A 288 14.78 25.85 36.04
CA MET A 288 13.60 26.62 36.43
C MET A 288 13.78 27.23 37.82
N PHE A 289 13.34 28.48 37.98
CA PHE A 289 13.43 29.26 39.23
C PHE A 289 12.08 29.89 39.58
N ASN A 290 11.84 30.18 40.86
CA ASN A 290 10.66 30.92 41.32
C ASN A 290 10.91 32.45 41.40
N SER A 291 9.89 33.20 41.83
CA SER A 291 9.91 34.67 41.98
C SER A 291 10.92 35.18 43.00
N LEU A 292 11.38 34.32 43.92
CA LEU A 292 12.45 34.60 44.86
C LEU A 292 13.84 34.17 44.37
N ARG A 293 13.98 33.76 43.11
CA ARG A 293 15.25 33.28 42.51
C ARG A 293 15.79 32.01 43.14
N VAL A 294 14.93 31.20 43.75
CA VAL A 294 15.30 29.85 44.21
C VAL A 294 15.06 28.87 43.07
N LYS A 295 16.04 28.00 42.79
CA LYS A 295 15.92 26.95 41.76
C LYS A 295 14.87 25.92 42.18
N THR A 296 13.89 25.68 41.33
CA THR A 296 12.79 24.74 41.56
C THR A 296 12.91 23.46 40.74
N ASP A 297 13.60 23.49 39.59
CA ASP A 297 13.80 22.29 38.77
C ASP A 297 15.03 22.40 37.85
N GLU A 298 15.52 21.25 37.36
CA GLU A 298 16.66 21.14 36.44
C GLU A 298 16.61 19.84 35.61
N VAL A 299 16.78 19.97 34.29
CA VAL A 299 16.89 18.84 33.35
C VAL A 299 18.18 18.95 32.56
N THR A 300 19.03 17.92 32.63
CA THR A 300 20.25 17.81 31.83
C THR A 300 20.16 16.64 30.84
N ILE A 301 20.40 16.90 29.56
CA ILE A 301 20.34 15.94 28.46
C ILE A 301 21.73 15.55 27.95
N ASP A 302 21.84 14.41 27.27
CA ASP A 302 23.07 13.97 26.62
C ASP A 302 23.38 14.87 25.40
N PRO A 303 24.60 15.42 25.26
CA PRO A 303 24.97 16.25 24.12
C PRO A 303 24.92 15.52 22.77
N ALA A 304 24.96 14.18 22.76
CA ALA A 304 24.84 13.37 21.56
C ALA A 304 23.38 13.10 21.15
N MET A 305 22.37 13.56 21.91
CA MET A 305 20.96 13.30 21.63
C MET A 305 20.57 13.72 20.20
N PRO A 306 20.15 12.77 19.33
CA PRO A 306 19.83 13.07 17.95
C PRO A 306 18.49 13.80 17.83
N ALA A 307 18.28 14.47 16.69
CA ALA A 307 16.98 15.05 16.38
C ALA A 307 15.93 13.93 16.24
N GLY A 308 14.73 14.15 16.81
CA GLY A 308 13.67 13.13 16.85
C GLY A 308 13.62 12.29 18.13
N VAL A 309 14.63 12.42 19.00
CA VAL A 309 14.61 11.88 20.36
C VAL A 309 14.28 13.01 21.35
N SER A 310 13.42 12.73 22.32
CA SER A 310 13.15 13.60 23.46
C SER A 310 13.69 13.00 24.74
N ALA A 311 14.10 13.89 25.66
CA ALA A 311 14.42 13.55 27.03
C ALA A 311 13.14 13.66 27.87
N VAL A 312 12.78 12.60 28.59
CA VAL A 312 11.63 12.54 29.48
C VAL A 312 12.10 12.40 30.92
N VAL A 313 11.56 13.22 31.81
CA VAL A 313 11.87 13.16 33.24
C VAL A 313 11.02 12.08 33.88
N THR A 314 11.67 11.13 34.53
CA THR A 314 11.04 9.99 35.23
C THR A 314 11.40 10.02 36.71
N GLU A 315 10.78 9.14 37.51
CA GLU A 315 11.13 8.96 38.93
C GLU A 315 12.62 8.59 39.14
N ASN A 316 13.27 8.00 38.13
CA ASN A 316 14.67 7.57 38.18
C ASN A 316 15.64 8.58 37.52
N GLY A 317 15.15 9.76 37.14
CA GLY A 317 15.92 10.77 36.40
C GLY A 317 15.54 10.84 34.92
N VAL A 318 16.43 11.39 34.10
CA VAL A 318 16.19 11.59 32.66
C VAL A 318 16.36 10.27 31.91
N ALA A 319 15.33 9.88 31.16
CA ALA A 319 15.37 8.84 30.15
C ALA A 319 15.07 9.44 28.77
N TYR A 320 15.22 8.66 27.71
CA TYR A 320 15.02 9.12 26.33
C TYR A 320 13.95 8.33 25.62
N THR A 321 13.25 8.94 24.66
CA THR A 321 12.27 8.27 23.81
C THR A 321 12.32 8.80 22.38
N ALA A 322 12.07 7.91 21.41
CA ALA A 322 11.87 8.30 20.01
C ALA A 322 10.40 8.68 19.71
N PHE A 323 9.54 8.71 20.73
CA PHE A 323 8.11 8.98 20.61
C PHE A 323 7.74 10.19 21.48
N PRO A 324 8.08 11.41 21.07
CA PRO A 324 7.79 12.60 21.85
C PRO A 324 6.28 12.80 22.03
N THR A 325 5.86 13.29 23.20
CA THR A 325 4.44 13.36 23.63
C THR A 325 4.01 14.78 24.01
N PRO A 326 4.10 15.77 23.09
CA PRO A 326 3.80 17.17 23.41
C PRO A 326 2.35 17.35 23.87
N GLY A 327 2.17 17.85 25.10
CA GLY A 327 0.88 18.12 25.74
C GLY A 327 0.23 16.91 26.40
N GLU A 328 0.88 15.74 26.39
CA GLU A 328 0.36 14.47 26.88
C GLU A 328 1.31 13.85 27.92
N PRO A 329 0.89 12.82 28.68
CA PRO A 329 1.80 12.09 29.55
C PRO A 329 2.98 11.47 28.79
N ASN A 330 4.17 11.56 29.38
CA ASN A 330 5.42 11.05 28.83
C ASN A 330 5.26 9.60 28.30
N SER A 331 5.84 9.33 27.14
CA SER A 331 5.91 7.98 26.58
C SER A 331 6.50 6.98 27.58
N GLY A 332 5.84 5.82 27.74
CA GLY A 332 6.38 4.70 28.52
C GLY A 332 7.44 3.88 27.77
N ARG A 333 7.73 4.18 26.50
CA ARG A 333 8.76 3.52 25.69
C ARG A 333 10.04 4.33 25.77
N THR A 334 10.86 4.03 26.76
CA THR A 334 12.08 4.79 27.04
C THR A 334 13.34 3.92 27.01
N PHE A 335 14.48 4.58 26.88
CA PHE A 335 15.81 3.99 26.99
C PHE A 335 16.75 4.95 27.74
N ASP A 336 17.76 4.40 28.41
CA ASP A 336 18.52 5.14 29.43
C ASP A 336 19.69 5.97 28.88
N LYS A 337 20.15 5.69 27.64
CA LYS A 337 21.39 6.26 27.09
C LYS A 337 21.29 6.55 25.60
N ILE A 338 21.98 7.61 25.15
CA ILE A 338 22.19 7.90 23.74
C ILE A 338 23.45 7.15 23.25
N GLU A 339 23.31 5.84 23.04
CA GLU A 339 24.39 4.98 22.54
C GLU A 339 23.83 3.94 21.57
N TRP A 340 24.41 3.85 20.36
CA TRP A 340 23.99 2.88 19.36
C TRP A 340 24.32 1.45 19.82
N THR A 341 23.30 0.61 19.91
CA THR A 341 23.41 -0.79 20.33
C THR A 341 22.98 -1.73 19.20
N ALA A 342 23.71 -2.83 19.01
CA ALA A 342 23.34 -3.81 17.99
C ALA A 342 22.00 -4.47 18.33
N MET A 343 21.13 -4.60 17.33
CA MET A 343 19.90 -5.38 17.37
C MET A 343 20.23 -6.86 17.57
N ASP A 344 19.44 -7.55 18.39
CA ASP A 344 19.41 -9.02 18.38
C ASP A 344 18.43 -9.48 17.27
N PRO A 345 18.92 -10.12 16.20
CA PRO A 345 18.06 -10.52 15.08
C PRO A 345 16.95 -11.52 15.49
N ALA A 346 17.06 -12.18 16.64
CA ALA A 346 16.03 -13.08 17.15
C ALA A 346 14.84 -12.37 17.80
N SER A 347 14.99 -11.09 18.18
CA SER A 347 13.96 -10.33 18.91
C SER A 347 13.67 -8.95 18.31
N ALA A 348 14.52 -8.44 17.41
CA ALA A 348 14.33 -7.17 16.74
C ALA A 348 13.15 -7.23 15.77
N PRO A 349 12.23 -6.24 15.80
CA PRO A 349 11.00 -6.26 15.01
C PRO A 349 11.22 -6.11 13.49
N LEU A 350 12.33 -5.49 13.10
CA LEU A 350 12.75 -5.33 11.71
C LEU A 350 14.26 -5.58 11.63
N ILE A 351 14.68 -6.39 10.66
CA ILE A 351 16.07 -6.76 10.44
C ILE A 351 16.42 -6.66 8.95
N ILE A 352 17.72 -6.61 8.65
CA ILE A 352 18.21 -6.82 7.29
C ILE A 352 18.15 -8.33 6.98
N ASN A 353 17.34 -8.71 6.00
CA ASN A 353 17.19 -10.11 5.57
C ASN A 353 18.27 -10.51 4.55
N GLU A 354 18.47 -9.69 3.52
CA GLU A 354 19.37 -10.00 2.41
C GLU A 354 19.87 -8.71 1.73
N VAL A 355 21.12 -8.72 1.26
CA VAL A 355 21.76 -7.57 0.60
C VAL A 355 22.48 -8.05 -0.65
N LEU A 356 22.32 -7.33 -1.76
CA LEU A 356 23.06 -7.54 -3.00
C LEU A 356 23.69 -6.23 -3.49
N ALA A 357 25.03 -6.15 -3.44
CA ALA A 357 25.82 -4.97 -3.80
C ALA A 357 26.37 -4.95 -5.24
N ASP A 358 26.15 -6.00 -6.03
CA ASP A 358 26.45 -5.99 -7.47
C ASP A 358 25.41 -6.80 -8.24
N ASN A 359 24.29 -6.15 -8.54
CA ASN A 359 23.19 -6.75 -9.29
C ASN A 359 23.45 -6.71 -10.81
N LYS A 360 24.03 -7.77 -11.37
CA LYS A 360 24.24 -7.94 -12.83
C LYS A 360 23.12 -8.67 -13.55
N TYR A 361 22.45 -9.61 -12.89
CA TYR A 361 21.55 -10.59 -13.49
C TYR A 361 20.24 -10.78 -12.72
N GLY A 362 20.05 -10.13 -11.57
CA GLY A 362 18.90 -10.31 -10.69
C GLY A 362 17.64 -9.60 -11.17
N ILE A 363 16.94 -8.97 -10.24
CA ILE A 363 15.78 -8.13 -10.57
C ILE A 363 16.20 -6.82 -11.24
N VAL A 364 15.28 -6.23 -11.99
CA VAL A 364 15.42 -4.93 -12.67
C VAL A 364 14.41 -3.99 -12.00
N ASP A 365 14.81 -2.77 -11.71
CA ASP A 365 13.92 -1.75 -11.14
C ASP A 365 12.97 -1.16 -12.20
N CYS A 366 12.06 -0.30 -11.76
CA CYS A 366 11.06 0.37 -12.59
C CYS A 366 11.66 1.29 -13.66
N CYS A 367 12.93 1.69 -13.51
CA CYS A 367 13.66 2.49 -14.48
C CYS A 367 14.33 1.62 -15.56
N GLY A 368 14.29 0.30 -15.41
CA GLY A 368 14.95 -0.64 -16.31
C GLY A 368 16.42 -0.91 -15.94
N ASP A 369 16.88 -0.39 -14.80
CA ASP A 369 18.25 -0.55 -14.32
C ASP A 369 18.36 -1.73 -13.35
N ARG A 370 19.59 -2.25 -13.21
CA ARG A 370 19.89 -3.30 -12.25
C ARG A 370 20.60 -2.67 -11.07
N SER A 371 19.81 -2.01 -10.23
CA SER A 371 20.28 -1.40 -9.00
C SER A 371 20.64 -2.46 -7.96
N ASP A 372 21.60 -2.14 -7.12
CA ASP A 372 21.88 -2.87 -5.88
C ASP A 372 20.63 -2.79 -5.00
N TRP A 373 20.48 -3.71 -4.04
CA TRP A 373 19.29 -3.69 -3.21
C TRP A 373 19.56 -4.29 -1.82
N VAL A 374 18.72 -3.87 -0.89
CA VAL A 374 18.59 -4.44 0.45
C VAL A 374 17.15 -4.85 0.67
N GLU A 375 16.98 -5.97 1.35
CA GLU A 375 15.69 -6.48 1.77
C GLU A 375 15.58 -6.47 3.29
N LEU A 376 14.45 -5.96 3.79
CA LEU A 376 14.11 -5.93 5.21
C LEU A 376 12.99 -6.92 5.49
N LEU A 377 13.03 -7.56 6.66
CA LEU A 377 12.00 -8.50 7.11
C LEU A 377 11.35 -8.00 8.40
N ASN A 378 10.02 -7.92 8.41
CA ASN A 378 9.25 -7.80 9.64
C ASN A 378 9.21 -9.17 10.34
N THR A 379 9.86 -9.30 11.50
CA THR A 379 9.96 -10.58 12.24
C THR A 379 8.76 -10.85 13.15
N THR A 380 7.83 -9.90 13.26
CA THR A 380 6.76 -9.92 14.27
C THR A 380 5.43 -10.39 13.70
N ASP A 381 4.52 -10.80 14.60
CA ASP A 381 3.12 -11.11 14.28
C ASP A 381 2.23 -9.86 14.14
N SER A 382 2.82 -8.65 14.08
CA SER A 382 2.11 -7.37 13.97
C SER A 382 2.72 -6.49 12.88
N PRO A 383 1.98 -5.50 12.35
CA PRO A 383 2.56 -4.59 11.37
C PRO A 383 3.70 -3.73 11.96
N VAL A 384 4.77 -3.52 11.19
CA VAL A 384 5.89 -2.62 11.53
C VAL A 384 5.89 -1.44 10.54
N TYR A 385 5.93 -0.22 11.08
CA TYR A 385 6.01 1.00 10.25
C TYR A 385 7.46 1.40 10.04
N LEU A 386 7.83 1.62 8.78
CA LEU A 386 9.21 1.94 8.40
C LEU A 386 9.62 3.39 8.70
N THR A 387 8.67 4.27 9.04
CA THR A 387 8.91 5.71 9.23
C THR A 387 9.94 6.09 10.31
N ASN A 388 10.29 5.17 11.23
CA ASN A 388 11.27 5.41 12.28
C ASN A 388 12.62 4.70 12.03
N TYR A 389 12.77 4.10 10.85
CA TYR A 389 13.97 3.38 10.45
C TYR A 389 14.77 4.16 9.40
N TYR A 390 16.08 3.94 9.41
CA TYR A 390 17.01 4.57 8.50
C TYR A 390 17.91 3.51 7.86
N LEU A 391 18.35 3.75 6.63
CA LEU A 391 19.39 2.98 5.97
C LEU A 391 20.65 3.81 5.77
N SER A 392 21.81 3.17 5.88
CA SER A 392 23.11 3.79 5.61
C SER A 392 24.15 2.78 5.13
N ASP A 393 25.04 3.24 4.26
CA ASP A 393 26.30 2.58 3.84
C ASP A 393 27.52 3.09 4.67
N ASP A 394 27.31 4.06 5.58
CA ASP A 394 28.36 4.71 6.36
C ASP A 394 28.13 4.49 7.87
N PRO A 395 28.99 3.71 8.55
CA PRO A 395 28.93 3.51 10.01
C PRO A 395 29.04 4.80 10.84
N ALA A 396 29.63 5.86 10.30
CA ALA A 396 29.72 7.16 10.98
C ALA A 396 28.43 7.98 10.86
N ASP A 397 27.51 7.62 9.95
CA ASP A 397 26.22 8.27 9.74
C ASP A 397 25.08 7.22 9.65
N PRO A 398 24.69 6.59 10.77
CA PRO A 398 23.66 5.54 10.78
C PRO A 398 22.26 6.05 10.42
N MET A 399 22.05 7.38 10.33
CA MET A 399 20.77 8.02 10.03
C MET A 399 20.73 8.64 8.62
N LYS A 400 21.64 8.22 7.72
CA LYS A 400 21.84 8.80 6.39
C LYS A 400 20.56 8.97 5.58
N TRP A 401 19.68 7.96 5.55
CA TRP A 401 18.43 8.02 4.78
C TRP A 401 17.26 7.42 5.54
N GLN A 402 16.24 8.24 5.83
CA GLN A 402 15.01 7.80 6.48
C GLN A 402 14.13 7.03 5.51
N LEU A 403 13.65 5.86 5.94
CA LEU A 403 12.71 5.07 5.14
C LEU A 403 11.33 5.76 5.04
N PRO A 404 10.60 5.58 3.93
CA PRO A 404 9.28 6.18 3.75
C PRO A 404 8.26 5.58 4.73
N ASN A 405 7.17 6.31 4.98
CA ASN A 405 6.09 5.86 5.86
C ASN A 405 5.24 4.75 5.20
N VAL A 406 5.76 3.52 5.26
CA VAL A 406 5.12 2.29 4.77
C VAL A 406 4.93 1.33 5.95
N ALA A 407 3.76 0.68 6.00
CA ALA A 407 3.49 -0.39 6.94
C ALA A 407 3.80 -1.74 6.31
N LEU A 408 4.72 -2.50 6.91
CA LEU A 408 4.95 -3.91 6.57
C LEU A 408 4.06 -4.79 7.44
N LEU A 409 3.25 -5.63 6.81
CA LEU A 409 2.41 -6.62 7.48
C LEU A 409 3.27 -7.69 8.17
N PRO A 410 2.67 -8.51 9.07
CA PRO A 410 3.40 -9.57 9.75
C PRO A 410 4.13 -10.49 8.76
N HIS A 411 5.42 -10.75 9.00
CA HIS A 411 6.29 -11.61 8.18
C HIS A 411 6.45 -11.15 6.72
N GLU A 412 6.13 -9.89 6.41
CA GLU A 412 6.31 -9.29 5.09
C GLU A 412 7.75 -8.78 4.87
N TYR A 413 8.15 -8.77 3.60
CA TYR A 413 9.46 -8.31 3.14
C TYR A 413 9.33 -6.94 2.46
N ALA A 414 10.25 -6.02 2.74
CA ALA A 414 10.42 -4.79 1.97
C ALA A 414 11.69 -4.86 1.13
N LEU A 415 11.54 -4.70 -0.18
CA LEU A 415 12.66 -4.58 -1.10
C LEU A 415 12.94 -3.10 -1.39
N ILE A 416 14.19 -2.67 -1.17
CA ILE A 416 14.65 -1.30 -1.41
C ILE A 416 15.82 -1.32 -2.39
N PHE A 417 15.68 -0.60 -3.49
CA PHE A 417 16.77 -0.41 -4.46
C PHE A 417 17.72 0.70 -4.03
N LEU A 418 19.02 0.41 -4.00
CA LEU A 418 20.09 1.35 -3.70
C LEU A 418 20.60 1.94 -5.04
N SER A 419 19.75 2.74 -5.70
CA SER A 419 19.97 3.22 -7.07
C SER A 419 20.84 4.47 -7.17
N GLY A 420 21.10 5.14 -6.05
CA GLY A 420 21.73 6.47 -6.03
C GLY A 420 20.77 7.62 -6.39
N ASN A 421 19.48 7.35 -6.59
CA ASN A 421 18.46 8.37 -6.87
C ASN A 421 17.15 8.03 -6.16
N GLU A 422 16.55 9.00 -5.48
CA GLU A 422 15.17 8.86 -5.01
C GLU A 422 14.19 9.02 -6.17
N THR A 423 13.19 8.15 -6.25
CA THR A 423 12.13 8.19 -7.26
C THR A 423 10.75 8.16 -6.60
N GLU A 424 9.76 8.79 -7.23
CA GLU A 424 8.36 8.69 -6.81
C GLU A 424 7.69 7.54 -7.57
N GLY A 425 7.23 6.50 -6.86
CA GLY A 425 6.63 5.31 -7.47
C GLY A 425 6.19 4.25 -6.47
N ASN A 426 5.81 3.07 -6.96
CA ASN A 426 5.47 1.91 -6.13
C ASN A 426 6.72 1.17 -5.59
N GLU A 427 7.91 1.47 -6.12
CA GLU A 427 9.19 0.92 -5.66
C GLU A 427 9.91 1.93 -4.78
N ILE A 428 10.67 1.45 -3.79
CA ILE A 428 11.41 2.28 -2.85
C ILE A 428 12.87 2.35 -3.32
N HIS A 429 13.39 3.58 -3.51
CA HIS A 429 14.77 3.81 -3.94
C HIS A 429 15.53 4.71 -2.96
N ALA A 430 16.69 4.23 -2.49
CA ALA A 430 17.60 5.00 -1.64
C ALA A 430 18.57 5.85 -2.50
N PRO A 431 18.96 7.05 -2.03
CA PRO A 431 19.82 8.00 -2.75
C PRO A 431 21.32 7.63 -2.74
N PHE A 432 21.67 6.40 -2.38
CA PHE A 432 23.04 5.91 -2.39
C PHE A 432 23.12 4.53 -3.05
N LYS A 433 24.35 4.09 -3.33
CA LYS A 433 24.67 2.77 -3.91
C LYS A 433 25.54 2.01 -2.93
N LEU A 434 25.72 0.72 -3.18
CA LEU A 434 26.53 -0.14 -2.35
C LEU A 434 27.66 -0.75 -3.17
N SER A 435 28.79 -1.06 -2.55
CA SER A 435 29.94 -1.70 -3.18
C SER A 435 30.47 -2.85 -2.32
N PRO A 436 31.12 -3.86 -2.92
CA PRO A 436 31.91 -4.83 -2.16
C PRO A 436 32.90 -4.14 -1.21
N GLY A 437 32.97 -4.60 0.04
CA GLY A 437 33.77 -3.99 1.11
C GLY A 437 33.01 -2.97 1.98
N GLU A 438 31.79 -2.56 1.61
CA GLU A 438 30.96 -1.65 2.41
C GLU A 438 30.06 -2.41 3.39
N THR A 439 29.42 -1.68 4.32
CA THR A 439 28.49 -2.25 5.30
C THR A 439 27.10 -1.67 5.09
N MET A 440 26.10 -2.53 4.93
CA MET A 440 24.70 -2.12 4.94
C MET A 440 24.20 -2.03 6.38
N ILE A 441 23.66 -0.88 6.77
CA ILE A 441 23.16 -0.59 8.12
C ILE A 441 21.66 -0.25 8.05
N LEU A 442 20.89 -0.84 8.97
CA LEU A 442 19.52 -0.47 9.31
C LEU A 442 19.54 0.07 10.73
N SER A 443 19.03 1.27 10.98
CA SER A 443 18.99 1.84 12.34
C SER A 443 17.61 2.36 12.71
N THR A 444 17.33 2.48 14.01
CA THR A 444 16.12 3.10 14.56
C THR A 444 16.45 3.92 15.79
N LEU A 445 15.81 5.08 15.91
CA LEU A 445 15.93 5.93 17.09
C LEU A 445 15.31 5.28 18.34
N ASP A 446 14.37 4.33 18.16
CA ASP A 446 13.75 3.61 19.28
C ASP A 446 14.77 2.67 19.93
N GLY A 447 15.24 3.03 21.12
CA GLY A 447 16.29 2.29 21.83
C GLY A 447 17.68 2.47 21.23
N MET A 448 17.88 3.39 20.27
CA MET A 448 19.15 3.60 19.56
C MET A 448 19.73 2.28 19.02
N LEU A 449 18.91 1.52 18.28
CA LEU A 449 19.28 0.18 17.81
C LEU A 449 19.74 0.18 16.35
N PHE A 450 20.69 -0.69 16.00
CA PHE A 450 21.10 -0.92 14.60
C PHE A 450 21.30 -2.41 14.26
N ASP A 451 20.97 -2.81 13.04
CA ASP A 451 21.38 -4.06 12.41
C ASP A 451 22.37 -3.74 11.28
N SER A 452 23.31 -4.64 11.01
CA SER A 452 24.31 -4.43 9.96
C SER A 452 24.74 -5.73 9.30
N ILE A 453 24.98 -5.67 7.99
CA ILE A 453 25.60 -6.74 7.21
C ILE A 453 26.83 -6.17 6.48
N GLU A 454 28.01 -6.70 6.82
CA GLU A 454 29.26 -6.42 6.11
C GLU A 454 29.30 -7.22 4.81
N ILE A 455 29.67 -6.56 3.70
CA ILE A 455 29.77 -7.19 2.39
C ILE A 455 31.24 -7.46 2.11
N PRO A 456 31.65 -8.72 1.94
CA PRO A 456 33.05 -9.04 1.67
C PRO A 456 33.56 -8.42 0.37
N GLU A 457 34.81 -7.93 0.37
CA GLU A 457 35.45 -7.32 -0.80
C GLU A 457 35.58 -8.32 -1.96
N GLU A 458 35.75 -9.61 -1.66
CA GLU A 458 35.87 -10.69 -2.64
C GLU A 458 34.54 -11.26 -3.17
N ILE A 459 33.39 -10.67 -2.81
CA ILE A 459 32.08 -11.17 -3.24
C ILE A 459 31.93 -11.09 -4.77
N SER A 460 31.48 -12.20 -5.37
CA SER A 460 31.26 -12.24 -6.82
C SER A 460 29.97 -11.51 -7.19
N PRO A 461 29.86 -10.97 -8.42
CA PRO A 461 28.60 -10.38 -8.89
C PRO A 461 27.44 -11.34 -8.75
N ASN A 462 26.25 -10.84 -8.40
CA ASN A 462 25.04 -11.63 -8.14
C ASN A 462 25.09 -12.62 -6.97
N VAL A 463 26.10 -12.57 -6.11
CA VAL A 463 26.08 -13.25 -4.83
C VAL A 463 25.62 -12.26 -3.77
N SER A 464 24.51 -12.56 -3.10
CA SER A 464 23.99 -11.78 -1.98
C SER A 464 24.51 -12.31 -0.64
N VAL A 465 24.47 -11.46 0.38
CA VAL A 465 24.69 -11.83 1.78
C VAL A 465 23.33 -11.77 2.47
N GLY A 466 22.89 -12.87 3.08
CA GLY A 466 21.59 -12.92 3.72
C GLY A 466 21.55 -13.81 4.95
N ARG A 467 20.48 -13.73 5.73
CA ARG A 467 20.27 -14.53 6.94
C ARG A 467 19.52 -15.83 6.62
N ASN A 468 20.00 -16.96 7.15
CA ASN A 468 19.25 -18.21 7.08
C ASN A 468 18.14 -18.28 8.15
N GLY A 469 17.37 -19.38 8.20
CA GLY A 469 16.31 -19.58 9.22
C GLY A 469 16.77 -19.67 10.70
N LYS A 470 18.07 -19.52 10.97
CA LYS A 470 18.66 -19.37 12.32
C LYS A 470 19.33 -18.00 12.52
N ASN A 471 19.09 -17.05 11.63
CA ASN A 471 19.70 -15.72 11.58
C ASN A 471 21.23 -15.69 11.35
N GLU A 472 21.83 -16.81 10.93
CA GLU A 472 23.25 -16.86 10.57
C GLU A 472 23.44 -16.28 9.16
N LEU A 473 24.47 -15.45 8.98
CA LEU A 473 24.82 -14.92 7.65
C LEU A 473 25.35 -16.03 6.74
N ARG A 474 24.88 -16.03 5.50
CA ARG A 474 25.23 -16.95 4.42
C ARG A 474 25.38 -16.19 3.11
N TYR A 475 26.09 -16.79 2.18
CA TYR A 475 26.30 -16.25 0.84
C TYR A 475 25.46 -17.01 -0.20
N TYR A 476 24.58 -16.30 -0.89
CA TYR A 476 23.60 -16.89 -1.81
C TYR A 476 23.91 -16.51 -3.26
N ALA A 477 24.22 -17.52 -4.06
CA ALA A 477 24.41 -17.35 -5.51
C ALA A 477 23.08 -17.29 -6.30
N ALA A 478 21.97 -17.60 -5.64
CA ALA A 478 20.62 -17.35 -6.11
C ALA A 478 19.91 -16.49 -5.05
N PRO A 479 20.05 -15.17 -5.12
CA PRO A 479 19.38 -14.24 -4.22
C PRO A 479 17.85 -14.40 -4.28
N THR A 480 17.16 -14.04 -3.20
CA THR A 480 15.72 -14.29 -3.00
C THR A 480 14.91 -13.01 -2.76
N PRO A 481 14.94 -12.02 -3.68
CA PRO A 481 14.21 -10.78 -3.49
C PRO A 481 12.70 -11.02 -3.44
N GLY A 482 12.05 -10.39 -2.47
CA GLY A 482 10.64 -10.50 -2.11
C GLY A 482 10.29 -11.72 -1.27
N GLY A 483 11.25 -12.47 -0.71
CA GLY A 483 10.96 -13.75 -0.06
C GLY A 483 12.04 -14.28 0.88
N SER A 484 11.75 -15.41 1.52
CA SER A 484 12.67 -16.04 2.47
C SER A 484 13.92 -16.60 1.77
N ASN A 485 15.08 -16.50 2.41
CA ASN A 485 16.35 -17.06 1.95
C ASN A 485 16.40 -18.61 2.02
N SER A 486 15.59 -19.26 1.20
CA SER A 486 15.38 -20.73 1.16
C SER A 486 16.38 -21.46 0.26
N THR A 487 17.16 -20.73 -0.55
CA THR A 487 18.18 -21.30 -1.44
C THR A 487 19.41 -21.74 -0.64
N TYR A 488 20.31 -22.52 -1.26
CA TYR A 488 21.54 -22.95 -0.59
C TYR A 488 22.48 -21.76 -0.36
N GLY A 489 22.67 -21.40 0.91
CA GLY A 489 23.61 -20.38 1.34
C GLY A 489 24.92 -20.98 1.86
N SER A 490 26.05 -20.57 1.28
CA SER A 490 27.38 -21.05 1.67
C SER A 490 27.90 -20.34 2.93
N ASP A 491 28.73 -21.01 3.73
CA ASP A 491 29.42 -20.42 4.89
C ASP A 491 30.55 -19.46 4.50
N LYS A 492 31.10 -19.61 3.29
CA LYS A 492 32.22 -18.82 2.78
C LYS A 492 31.89 -18.28 1.40
N VAL A 493 32.33 -17.05 1.13
CA VAL A 493 32.14 -16.38 -0.17
C VAL A 493 32.71 -17.21 -1.33
N ALA A 494 33.90 -17.80 -1.14
CA ALA A 494 34.55 -18.62 -2.16
C ALA A 494 33.76 -19.90 -2.52
N ASP A 495 32.88 -20.35 -1.62
CA ASP A 495 32.02 -21.51 -1.80
C ASP A 495 30.61 -21.11 -2.26
N ALA A 496 30.27 -19.82 -2.24
CA ALA A 496 29.04 -19.31 -2.83
C ALA A 496 29.13 -19.57 -4.33
N GLY A 497 28.19 -20.38 -4.84
CA GLY A 497 28.22 -20.85 -6.22
C GLY A 497 27.91 -19.75 -7.25
N GLY A 498 27.42 -20.13 -8.43
CA GLY A 498 27.19 -19.22 -9.56
C GLY A 498 28.16 -19.43 -10.72
N PHE A 499 28.02 -18.60 -11.77
CA PHE A 499 28.70 -18.82 -13.04
C PHE A 499 30.21 -19.01 -12.86
N ASN A 500 30.72 -20.16 -13.31
CA ASN A 500 32.15 -20.47 -13.30
C ASN A 500 32.57 -21.07 -14.65
N ALA A 501 33.30 -20.27 -15.45
CA ALA A 501 33.76 -20.66 -16.78
C ALA A 501 34.72 -21.87 -16.78
N ARG A 502 35.28 -22.26 -15.63
CA ARG A 502 36.15 -23.44 -15.45
C ARG A 502 35.40 -24.66 -14.93
N SER A 503 34.09 -24.72 -15.13
CA SER A 503 33.23 -25.82 -14.68
C SER A 503 32.06 -26.06 -15.63
N VAL A 504 31.05 -26.80 -15.19
CA VAL A 504 29.82 -27.00 -15.95
C VAL A 504 28.91 -25.80 -15.78
N TYR A 505 28.51 -25.18 -16.88
CA TYR A 505 27.61 -24.02 -16.92
C TYR A 505 26.66 -24.09 -18.12
N ILE A 506 25.62 -23.25 -18.13
CA ILE A 506 24.65 -23.14 -19.22
C ILE A 506 25.27 -22.34 -20.37
N SER A 507 25.53 -23.00 -21.50
CA SER A 507 26.21 -22.42 -22.66
C SER A 507 25.27 -21.72 -23.63
N GLU A 508 24.14 -22.35 -23.95
CA GLU A 508 23.18 -21.89 -24.95
C GLU A 508 21.79 -22.43 -24.65
N VAL A 509 20.77 -21.61 -24.95
CA VAL A 509 19.36 -21.89 -24.73
C VAL A 509 18.57 -21.50 -25.96
N SER A 510 17.70 -22.40 -26.40
CA SER A 510 16.71 -22.16 -27.43
C SER A 510 15.32 -22.28 -26.82
N ALA A 511 14.64 -21.15 -26.64
CA ALA A 511 13.29 -21.10 -26.08
C ALA A 511 12.18 -21.05 -27.15
N VAL A 512 12.54 -20.96 -28.44
CA VAL A 512 11.56 -20.79 -29.51
C VAL A 512 11.86 -21.70 -30.70
N ALA A 513 11.07 -22.76 -30.81
CA ALA A 513 10.97 -23.55 -32.02
C ALA A 513 10.03 -22.91 -33.06
N PRO A 514 10.22 -23.17 -34.36
CA PRO A 514 9.21 -22.89 -35.37
C PRO A 514 7.87 -23.53 -34.98
N ALA A 515 6.78 -22.78 -35.10
CA ALA A 515 5.47 -23.27 -34.70
C ALA A 515 5.10 -24.57 -35.44
N ARG A 516 4.62 -25.57 -34.68
CA ARG A 516 4.24 -26.90 -35.18
C ARG A 516 5.38 -27.74 -35.79
N SER A 517 6.66 -27.40 -35.56
CA SER A 517 7.78 -28.26 -35.99
C SER A 517 7.87 -29.57 -35.20
N GLY A 518 7.34 -29.59 -33.98
CA GLY A 518 7.54 -30.70 -33.03
C GLY A 518 8.89 -30.65 -32.32
N GLU A 519 9.73 -29.65 -32.63
CA GLU A 519 10.96 -29.37 -31.89
C GLU A 519 10.61 -28.83 -30.50
N LEU A 520 11.45 -29.19 -29.54
CA LEU A 520 11.33 -28.76 -28.16
C LEU A 520 12.35 -27.64 -27.87
N ASP A 521 12.02 -26.84 -26.88
CA ASP A 521 12.99 -25.95 -26.25
C ASP A 521 14.15 -26.79 -25.73
N TRP A 522 15.34 -26.20 -25.66
CA TRP A 522 16.48 -26.91 -25.11
C TRP A 522 17.45 -25.97 -24.40
N VAL A 523 18.13 -26.55 -23.42
CA VAL A 523 19.20 -25.94 -22.62
C VAL A 523 20.45 -26.77 -22.84
N GLU A 524 21.55 -26.12 -23.13
CA GLU A 524 22.84 -26.78 -23.30
C GLU A 524 23.77 -26.43 -22.14
N LEU A 525 24.45 -27.46 -21.65
CA LEU A 525 25.52 -27.36 -20.67
C LEU A 525 26.87 -27.55 -21.35
N PHE A 526 27.87 -26.81 -20.94
CA PHE A 526 29.26 -27.00 -21.36
C PHE A 526 30.15 -27.20 -20.15
N ASN A 527 31.09 -28.15 -20.23
CA ASN A 527 32.12 -28.35 -19.21
C ASN A 527 33.42 -27.62 -19.60
N GLY A 528 33.63 -26.44 -19.02
CA GLY A 528 34.84 -25.64 -19.19
C GLY A 528 36.02 -26.03 -18.27
N SER A 529 35.87 -27.06 -17.43
CA SER A 529 36.97 -27.56 -16.60
C SER A 529 37.97 -28.39 -17.40
N SER A 530 39.14 -28.66 -16.83
CA SER A 530 40.15 -29.59 -17.37
C SER A 530 39.84 -31.07 -17.08
N GLU A 531 38.74 -31.36 -16.38
CA GLU A 531 38.41 -32.70 -15.90
C GLU A 531 37.03 -33.18 -16.38
N THR A 532 36.78 -34.47 -16.23
CA THR A 532 35.44 -35.03 -16.46
C THR A 532 34.61 -34.85 -15.19
N ILE A 533 33.45 -34.21 -15.31
CA ILE A 533 32.55 -33.96 -14.19
C ILE A 533 31.43 -35.01 -14.16
N ASP A 534 31.16 -35.57 -12.98
CA ASP A 534 29.99 -36.42 -12.75
C ASP A 534 28.76 -35.55 -12.45
N LEU A 535 27.72 -35.66 -13.28
CA LEU A 535 26.47 -34.92 -13.14
C LEU A 535 25.42 -35.69 -12.33
N ASN A 536 25.73 -36.90 -11.85
CA ASN A 536 24.80 -37.66 -11.03
C ASN A 536 24.37 -36.86 -9.80
N GLY A 537 23.07 -36.59 -9.69
CA GLY A 537 22.49 -35.83 -8.58
C GLY A 537 22.45 -34.32 -8.79
N TRP A 538 23.13 -33.78 -9.81
CA TRP A 538 22.96 -32.38 -10.22
C TRP A 538 21.53 -32.15 -10.74
N SER A 539 21.07 -30.91 -10.82
CA SER A 539 19.73 -30.62 -11.35
C SER A 539 19.62 -29.30 -12.10
N LEU A 540 18.65 -29.21 -13.00
CA LEU A 540 18.30 -28.02 -13.77
C LEU A 540 16.84 -27.64 -13.45
N THR A 541 16.56 -26.36 -13.27
CA THR A 541 15.20 -25.85 -13.01
C THR A 541 15.02 -24.44 -13.59
N ASP A 542 13.78 -24.11 -13.95
CA ASP A 542 13.27 -22.77 -14.26
C ASP A 542 12.62 -22.10 -13.03
N ASP A 543 12.59 -22.80 -11.90
CA ASP A 543 11.97 -22.38 -10.66
C ASP A 543 12.90 -22.73 -9.47
N PRO A 544 13.49 -21.74 -8.79
CA PRO A 544 14.44 -21.98 -7.71
C PRO A 544 13.80 -22.65 -6.48
N ASP A 545 12.47 -22.53 -6.30
CA ASP A 545 11.73 -23.21 -5.21
C ASP A 545 11.52 -24.71 -5.50
N GLU A 546 11.73 -25.14 -6.75
CA GLU A 546 11.77 -26.54 -7.17
C GLU A 546 13.19 -26.95 -7.61
N PRO A 547 14.23 -26.91 -6.74
CA PRO A 547 15.64 -27.07 -7.15
C PRO A 547 15.96 -28.44 -7.78
N ARG A 548 15.11 -29.44 -7.56
CA ARG A 548 15.26 -30.83 -8.06
C ARG A 548 14.31 -31.15 -9.23
N LYS A 549 13.72 -30.14 -9.90
CA LYS A 549 12.71 -30.31 -10.97
C LYS A 549 13.18 -31.22 -12.12
N PHE A 550 14.44 -31.10 -12.54
CA PHE A 550 15.07 -32.04 -13.48
C PHE A 550 16.44 -32.51 -12.97
N VAL A 551 16.52 -33.74 -12.45
CA VAL A 551 17.78 -34.32 -11.98
C VAL A 551 18.58 -34.88 -13.16
N LEU A 552 19.84 -34.45 -13.27
CA LEU A 552 20.81 -34.87 -14.26
C LEU A 552 21.48 -36.20 -13.86
N SER A 553 22.02 -36.88 -14.88
CA SER A 553 22.77 -38.12 -14.71
C SER A 553 23.89 -38.25 -15.74
N GLY A 554 24.86 -39.12 -15.45
CA GLY A 554 26.00 -39.42 -16.32
C GLY A 554 27.16 -38.44 -16.17
N LYS A 555 28.19 -38.62 -16.99
CA LYS A 555 29.44 -37.84 -16.93
C LYS A 555 29.56 -36.90 -18.13
N LEU A 556 30.17 -35.74 -17.92
CA LEU A 556 30.47 -34.76 -18.96
C LEU A 556 31.99 -34.54 -19.05
N ALA A 557 32.61 -35.00 -20.13
CA ALA A 557 34.05 -34.87 -20.34
C ALA A 557 34.48 -33.40 -20.46
N SER A 558 35.76 -33.11 -20.20
CA SER A 558 36.33 -31.77 -20.40
C SER A 558 36.11 -31.31 -21.84
N GLY A 559 35.62 -30.07 -22.00
CA GLY A 559 35.33 -29.47 -23.30
C GLY A 559 34.10 -30.05 -24.02
N ALA A 560 33.32 -30.92 -23.38
CA ALA A 560 32.13 -31.53 -23.97
C ALA A 560 30.84 -30.74 -23.66
N TYR A 561 29.83 -30.95 -24.50
CA TYR A 561 28.51 -30.32 -24.41
C TYR A 561 27.44 -31.38 -24.08
N LYS A 562 26.40 -30.97 -23.34
CA LYS A 562 25.23 -31.78 -23.06
C LYS A 562 23.97 -30.98 -23.33
N VAL A 563 23.17 -31.44 -24.29
CA VAL A 563 21.90 -30.80 -24.65
C VAL A 563 20.74 -31.49 -23.94
N ILE A 564 19.90 -30.70 -23.28
CA ILE A 564 18.73 -31.13 -22.53
C ILE A 564 17.52 -30.54 -23.24
N SER A 565 16.57 -31.38 -23.64
CA SER A 565 15.29 -30.89 -24.18
C SER A 565 14.31 -30.60 -23.05
N CYS A 566 13.50 -29.56 -23.21
CA CYS A 566 12.55 -29.05 -22.24
C CYS A 566 11.12 -29.23 -22.78
N SER A 567 10.22 -29.76 -21.95
CA SER A 567 8.79 -29.88 -22.28
C SER A 567 7.93 -29.71 -21.03
N SER A 568 6.91 -28.87 -21.11
CA SER A 568 5.89 -28.73 -20.06
C SER A 568 5.06 -30.00 -19.78
N THR A 569 5.23 -31.06 -20.57
CA THR A 569 4.63 -32.38 -20.32
C THR A 569 5.64 -33.29 -19.64
N ALA A 570 5.32 -33.80 -18.45
CA ALA A 570 6.14 -34.80 -17.77
C ALA A 570 6.44 -36.00 -18.69
N SER A 571 7.72 -36.30 -18.90
CA SER A 571 8.14 -37.44 -19.72
C SER A 571 8.21 -38.72 -18.87
N SER A 572 7.68 -39.83 -19.40
CA SER A 572 7.90 -41.15 -18.82
C SER A 572 9.40 -41.49 -18.91
N GLY A 573 10.09 -41.50 -17.77
CA GLY A 573 11.52 -41.88 -17.68
C GLY A 573 12.52 -40.72 -17.59
N GLY A 574 12.08 -39.47 -17.44
CA GLY A 574 12.98 -38.36 -17.05
C GLY A 574 14.06 -37.98 -18.08
N SER A 575 13.83 -38.17 -19.38
CA SER A 575 14.80 -37.83 -20.44
C SER A 575 14.71 -36.37 -20.91
N LYS A 576 13.68 -35.64 -20.46
CA LYS A 576 13.42 -34.24 -20.80
C LYS A 576 13.13 -33.46 -19.53
N ALA A 577 13.62 -32.23 -19.45
CA ALA A 577 13.28 -31.32 -18.38
C ALA A 577 11.77 -31.02 -18.40
N PRO A 578 11.03 -31.17 -17.28
CA PRO A 578 9.57 -31.13 -17.26
C PRO A 578 9.01 -29.70 -17.20
N PHE A 579 9.68 -28.76 -17.86
CA PHE A 579 9.30 -27.36 -18.01
C PHE A 579 9.57 -26.90 -19.45
N SER A 580 8.99 -25.78 -19.87
CA SER A 580 9.28 -25.12 -21.15
C SER A 580 9.94 -23.79 -20.88
N VAL A 581 10.77 -23.30 -21.80
CA VAL A 581 11.47 -22.02 -21.62
C VAL A 581 10.67 -20.91 -22.29
N SER A 582 10.39 -19.83 -21.58
CA SER A 582 9.65 -18.68 -22.07
C SER A 582 10.43 -17.91 -23.13
N ASN A 583 9.72 -17.54 -24.20
CA ASN A 583 10.30 -16.75 -25.27
C ASN A 583 10.48 -15.27 -24.91
N THR A 584 9.85 -14.80 -23.83
CA THR A 584 10.06 -13.45 -23.28
C THR A 584 11.17 -13.39 -22.24
N GLY A 585 11.78 -14.55 -21.93
CA GLY A 585 12.83 -14.71 -20.93
C GLY A 585 12.35 -15.48 -19.71
N ASP A 586 13.23 -16.33 -19.21
CA ASP A 586 13.18 -17.05 -17.94
C ASP A 586 14.55 -16.94 -17.26
N THR A 587 14.62 -17.33 -15.99
CA THR A 587 15.89 -17.58 -15.29
C THR A 587 16.03 -19.08 -15.06
N LEU A 588 17.15 -19.64 -15.52
CA LEU A 588 17.47 -21.05 -15.35
C LEU A 588 18.55 -21.22 -14.29
N TYR A 589 18.38 -22.22 -13.43
CA TYR A 589 19.29 -22.56 -12.34
C TYR A 589 19.84 -23.97 -12.55
N LEU A 590 21.17 -24.09 -12.48
CA LEU A 590 21.88 -25.37 -12.45
C LEU A 590 22.38 -25.58 -11.02
N PHE A 591 22.09 -26.73 -10.40
CA PHE A 591 22.52 -27.09 -9.06
C PHE A 591 23.47 -28.30 -9.08
N THR A 592 24.44 -28.34 -8.17
CA THR A 592 25.28 -29.52 -7.92
C THR A 592 24.52 -30.61 -7.13
N ALA A 593 25.14 -31.78 -6.94
CA ALA A 593 24.53 -32.88 -6.20
C ALA A 593 24.23 -32.53 -4.73
N GLU A 594 25.07 -31.69 -4.14
CA GLU A 594 25.00 -31.19 -2.77
C GLU A 594 23.94 -30.10 -2.59
N GLY A 595 23.38 -29.59 -3.70
CA GLY A 595 22.37 -28.53 -3.69
C GLY A 595 22.92 -27.11 -3.82
N ALA A 596 24.23 -26.94 -4.08
CA ALA A 596 24.81 -25.62 -4.36
C ALA A 596 24.45 -25.16 -5.78
N VAL A 597 24.12 -23.88 -5.95
CA VAL A 597 23.85 -23.29 -7.28
C VAL A 597 25.15 -23.24 -8.08
N ARG A 598 25.26 -23.98 -9.17
CA ARG A 598 26.41 -23.94 -10.08
C ARG A 598 26.33 -22.88 -11.15
N ASP A 599 25.14 -22.58 -11.65
CA ASP A 599 24.97 -21.52 -12.64
C ASP A 599 23.57 -20.92 -12.57
N VAL A 600 23.46 -19.64 -12.89
CA VAL A 600 22.21 -18.90 -13.06
C VAL A 600 22.27 -18.20 -14.41
N PHE A 601 21.30 -18.47 -15.28
CA PHE A 601 21.26 -17.94 -16.63
C PHE A 601 19.90 -17.33 -16.96
N SER A 602 19.86 -16.02 -17.13
CA SER A 602 18.70 -15.32 -17.69
C SER A 602 18.69 -15.47 -19.20
N THR A 603 17.66 -16.10 -19.74
CA THR A 603 17.57 -16.40 -21.17
C THR A 603 17.25 -15.15 -22.00
N GLY A 604 16.55 -14.17 -21.43
CA GLY A 604 16.09 -12.98 -22.15
C GLY A 604 15.13 -13.31 -23.30
N MET A 605 14.66 -12.26 -23.99
CA MET A 605 13.73 -12.45 -25.10
C MET A 605 14.41 -13.12 -26.28
N THR A 606 13.82 -14.20 -26.79
CA THR A 606 14.26 -14.91 -27.98
C THR A 606 13.14 -15.03 -29.01
N THR A 607 13.50 -15.26 -30.26
CA THR A 607 12.58 -15.43 -31.38
C THR A 607 12.98 -16.65 -32.19
N VAL A 608 12.12 -17.15 -33.08
CA VAL A 608 12.47 -18.27 -33.96
C VAL A 608 13.81 -18.02 -34.65
N GLY A 609 14.75 -18.97 -34.51
CA GLY A 609 16.09 -18.89 -35.08
C GLY A 609 17.09 -18.03 -34.30
N VAL A 610 16.71 -17.48 -33.16
CA VAL A 610 17.59 -16.77 -32.23
C VAL A 610 17.69 -17.55 -30.93
N THR A 611 18.90 -17.91 -30.54
CA THR A 611 19.22 -18.52 -29.25
C THR A 611 19.89 -17.50 -28.34
N SER A 612 19.83 -17.75 -27.04
CA SER A 612 20.50 -16.97 -26.01
C SER A 612 21.59 -17.82 -25.38
N GLY A 613 22.75 -17.25 -25.10
CA GLY A 613 23.83 -18.01 -24.47
C GLY A 613 24.98 -17.13 -24.04
N ARG A 614 26.13 -17.74 -23.83
CA ARG A 614 27.36 -17.05 -23.42
C ARG A 614 28.43 -17.14 -24.52
N ALA A 615 29.25 -16.11 -24.66
CA ALA A 615 30.38 -16.18 -25.58
C ALA A 615 31.38 -17.25 -25.11
N ALA A 616 31.95 -18.03 -26.04
CA ALA A 616 32.70 -19.25 -25.70
C ALA A 616 33.95 -19.04 -24.82
N ASN A 617 34.46 -17.81 -24.69
CA ASN A 617 35.63 -17.49 -23.86
C ASN A 617 35.30 -16.53 -22.71
N SER A 618 34.01 -16.23 -22.47
CA SER A 618 33.62 -15.27 -21.44
C SER A 618 33.99 -15.78 -20.05
N GLN A 619 34.83 -15.03 -19.34
CA GLN A 619 35.17 -15.30 -17.94
C GLN A 619 34.11 -14.76 -16.98
N LEU A 620 33.33 -13.77 -17.43
CA LEU A 620 32.29 -13.10 -16.64
C LEU A 620 30.89 -13.69 -16.89
N GLY A 621 30.73 -14.43 -17.98
CA GLY A 621 29.50 -15.12 -18.34
C GLY A 621 28.45 -14.25 -19.02
N GLU A 622 28.75 -13.05 -19.48
CA GLU A 622 27.76 -12.14 -20.06
C GLU A 622 26.82 -12.81 -21.09
N ARG A 623 25.51 -12.51 -20.99
CA ARG A 623 24.50 -13.00 -21.94
C ARG A 623 24.68 -12.33 -23.29
N CYS A 624 24.60 -13.14 -24.34
CA CYS A 624 24.56 -12.71 -25.73
C CYS A 624 23.55 -13.57 -26.52
N PHE A 625 23.29 -13.17 -27.77
CA PHE A 625 22.39 -13.87 -28.67
C PHE A 625 23.13 -14.44 -29.88
N PHE A 626 22.57 -15.47 -30.48
CA PHE A 626 23.08 -16.05 -31.73
C PHE A 626 21.92 -16.20 -32.72
N THR A 627 22.17 -15.89 -34.00
CA THR A 627 21.20 -16.10 -35.08
C THR A 627 21.33 -17.48 -35.75
N SER A 628 22.20 -18.33 -35.20
CA SER A 628 22.43 -19.71 -35.63
C SER A 628 22.65 -20.55 -34.39
N ALA A 629 21.74 -21.48 -34.13
CA ALA A 629 21.85 -22.40 -33.00
C ALA A 629 23.09 -23.32 -33.15
N THR A 630 23.83 -23.53 -32.05
CA THR A 630 25.06 -24.35 -32.01
C THR A 630 24.92 -25.62 -31.19
N ARG A 631 23.75 -26.25 -31.27
CA ARG A 631 23.37 -27.46 -30.54
C ARG A 631 24.45 -28.56 -30.61
N GLY A 632 25.00 -28.90 -29.44
CA GLY A 632 26.05 -29.88 -29.19
C GLY A 632 27.47 -29.42 -29.54
N ALA A 633 27.69 -28.13 -29.76
CA ALA A 633 28.92 -27.58 -30.31
C ALA A 633 29.25 -26.20 -29.75
N LYS A 634 30.44 -25.69 -30.10
CA LYS A 634 30.90 -24.37 -29.68
C LYS A 634 30.04 -23.26 -30.24
N ASN A 635 29.61 -22.34 -29.37
CA ASN A 635 28.87 -21.14 -29.72
C ASN A 635 29.54 -20.29 -30.82
N GLY A 636 28.70 -19.73 -31.69
CA GLY A 636 29.10 -18.91 -32.83
C GLY A 636 29.50 -17.48 -32.45
N THR A 637 29.28 -16.53 -33.38
CA THR A 637 29.58 -15.11 -33.14
C THR A 637 28.51 -14.50 -32.22
N PRO A 638 28.89 -13.99 -31.04
CA PRO A 638 27.93 -13.42 -30.10
C PRO A 638 27.41 -12.07 -30.59
N LEU A 639 26.11 -11.83 -30.38
CA LEU A 639 25.45 -10.55 -30.65
C LEU A 639 24.97 -9.96 -29.30
N PRO A 640 25.30 -8.70 -28.98
CA PRO A 640 25.03 -8.13 -27.66
C PRO A 640 23.55 -7.79 -27.44
N GLY A 641 22.73 -7.74 -28.51
CA GLY A 641 21.31 -7.40 -28.39
C GLY A 641 20.59 -7.26 -29.72
N TYR A 642 19.40 -6.67 -29.65
CA TYR A 642 18.50 -6.46 -30.77
C TYR A 642 18.60 -5.04 -31.33
N VAL A 643 18.39 -4.91 -32.64
CA VAL A 643 18.04 -3.62 -33.25
C VAL A 643 16.66 -3.20 -32.73
N ALA A 644 16.49 -1.92 -32.40
CA ALA A 644 15.22 -1.37 -31.95
C ALA A 644 14.13 -1.55 -33.02
N GLU A 645 12.90 -1.85 -32.58
CA GLU A 645 11.77 -2.04 -33.47
C GLU A 645 11.42 -0.74 -34.24
N PRO A 646 11.07 -0.81 -35.54
CA PRO A 646 10.61 0.35 -36.28
C PRO A 646 9.35 0.98 -35.67
N VAL A 647 9.36 2.31 -35.56
CA VAL A 647 8.24 3.10 -35.06
C VAL A 647 7.59 3.85 -36.22
N PHE A 648 6.26 3.76 -36.31
CA PHE A 648 5.45 4.47 -37.30
C PHE A 648 5.05 5.84 -36.76
N SER A 649 5.06 6.87 -37.61
CA SER A 649 4.66 8.24 -37.23
C SER A 649 3.16 8.40 -36.93
N SER A 650 2.36 7.36 -37.16
CA SER A 650 0.95 7.30 -36.81
C SER A 650 0.60 5.89 -36.35
N SER A 651 -0.26 5.80 -35.35
CA SER A 651 -0.87 4.56 -34.84
C SER A 651 -2.39 4.55 -35.01
N LYS A 652 -2.97 5.59 -35.64
CA LYS A 652 -4.42 5.68 -35.86
C LYS A 652 -4.83 4.73 -36.97
N LEU A 653 -5.84 3.89 -36.72
CA LEU A 653 -6.38 2.99 -37.73
C LEU A 653 -7.05 3.79 -38.86
N PHE A 654 -7.91 4.76 -38.53
CA PHE A 654 -8.64 5.56 -39.50
C PHE A 654 -8.02 6.94 -39.71
N SER A 655 -7.87 7.32 -40.97
CA SER A 655 -7.55 8.68 -41.40
C SER A 655 -8.62 9.20 -42.36
N GLY A 656 -8.95 10.49 -42.25
CA GLY A 656 -9.98 11.11 -43.10
C GLY A 656 -9.53 11.30 -44.55
N GLU A 657 -8.23 11.53 -44.76
CA GLU A 657 -7.63 11.79 -46.07
C GLU A 657 -6.30 11.03 -46.20
N ALA A 658 -5.76 10.99 -47.42
CA ALA A 658 -4.43 10.43 -47.67
C ALA A 658 -3.35 11.17 -46.88
N PHE A 659 -2.36 10.46 -46.36
CA PHE A 659 -1.30 11.05 -45.56
C PHE A 659 0.07 10.41 -45.84
N SER A 660 1.11 11.06 -45.34
CA SER A 660 2.49 10.61 -45.45
C SER A 660 2.94 9.91 -44.16
N LEU A 661 3.19 8.61 -44.23
CA LEU A 661 3.65 7.78 -43.13
C LEU A 661 5.18 7.77 -43.07
N LYS A 662 5.75 8.22 -41.95
CA LYS A 662 7.18 8.10 -41.67
C LYS A 662 7.45 6.87 -40.79
N ILE A 663 8.61 6.25 -40.99
CA ILE A 663 9.11 5.16 -40.17
C ILE A 663 10.48 5.56 -39.61
N THR A 664 10.69 5.37 -38.30
CA THR A 664 11.95 5.65 -37.61
C THR A 664 12.43 4.41 -36.84
N CYS A 665 13.69 4.39 -36.44
CA CYS A 665 14.29 3.36 -35.58
C CYS A 665 15.24 4.06 -34.61
N ALA A 666 15.20 3.68 -33.33
CA ALA A 666 16.04 4.29 -32.30
C ALA A 666 17.53 3.86 -32.43
N THR A 667 17.80 2.71 -33.04
CA THR A 667 19.18 2.26 -33.29
C THR A 667 19.80 3.07 -34.42
N ALA A 668 20.75 3.93 -34.08
CA ALA A 668 21.49 4.73 -35.05
C ALA A 668 22.17 3.85 -36.12
N GLY A 669 22.07 4.27 -37.38
CA GLY A 669 22.66 3.55 -38.53
C GLY A 669 21.89 2.31 -38.99
N ALA A 670 20.81 1.91 -38.32
CA ALA A 670 20.01 0.78 -38.75
C ALA A 670 19.28 1.05 -40.09
N SER A 671 19.28 0.04 -40.97
CA SER A 671 18.51 0.06 -42.22
C SER A 671 17.10 -0.49 -42.01
N ILE A 672 16.08 0.29 -42.38
CA ILE A 672 14.67 -0.13 -42.25
C ILE A 672 14.19 -0.71 -43.59
N ARG A 673 13.62 -1.91 -43.56
CA ARG A 673 13.02 -2.59 -44.70
C ARG A 673 11.52 -2.75 -44.47
N TYR A 674 10.70 -2.61 -45.51
CA TYR A 674 9.25 -2.70 -45.36
C TYR A 674 8.57 -3.43 -46.52
N THR A 675 7.33 -3.85 -46.26
CA THR A 675 6.40 -4.47 -47.21
C THR A 675 5.01 -3.88 -47.02
N THR A 676 4.19 -3.94 -48.08
CA THR A 676 2.79 -3.46 -48.06
C THR A 676 1.78 -4.52 -48.50
N ASP A 677 2.24 -5.76 -48.68
CA ASP A 677 1.47 -6.91 -49.14
C ASP A 677 1.16 -7.91 -48.02
N GLY A 678 1.48 -7.55 -46.77
CA GLY A 678 1.31 -8.38 -45.59
C GLY A 678 2.43 -9.39 -45.31
N SER A 679 3.42 -9.55 -46.21
CA SER A 679 4.58 -10.43 -45.98
C SER A 679 5.54 -9.87 -44.93
N VAL A 680 6.27 -10.72 -44.20
CA VAL A 680 7.29 -10.28 -43.23
C VAL A 680 8.49 -9.69 -43.97
N PRO A 681 8.96 -8.45 -43.68
CA PRO A 681 10.12 -7.89 -44.35
C PRO A 681 11.41 -8.68 -44.07
N THR A 682 12.20 -8.88 -45.12
CA THR A 682 13.55 -9.46 -45.07
C THR A 682 14.59 -8.39 -45.41
N GLN A 683 15.88 -8.72 -45.29
CA GLN A 683 16.95 -7.81 -45.69
C GLN A 683 16.90 -7.45 -47.20
N ASN A 684 16.24 -8.29 -48.01
CA ASN A 684 16.03 -8.09 -49.45
C ASN A 684 14.74 -7.33 -49.79
N SER A 685 13.89 -7.04 -48.79
CA SER A 685 12.67 -6.25 -49.00
C SER A 685 13.00 -4.79 -49.34
N LYS A 686 11.98 -4.00 -49.69
CA LYS A 686 12.18 -2.61 -50.10
C LYS A 686 12.81 -1.79 -48.98
N LEU A 687 13.90 -1.08 -49.28
CA LEU A 687 14.54 -0.15 -48.34
C LEU A 687 13.62 1.07 -48.12
N TYR A 688 13.43 1.46 -46.88
CA TYR A 688 12.77 2.71 -46.53
C TYR A 688 13.75 3.87 -46.72
N SER A 689 13.56 4.65 -47.79
CA SER A 689 14.38 5.81 -48.15
C SER A 689 13.64 7.15 -48.02
N GLY A 690 12.37 7.11 -47.63
CA GLY A 690 11.53 8.29 -47.47
C GLY A 690 10.08 7.93 -47.13
N PRO A 691 9.25 8.91 -46.76
CA PRO A 691 7.88 8.67 -46.31
C PRO A 691 7.02 7.92 -47.32
N ILE A 692 6.12 7.05 -46.83
CA ILE A 692 5.20 6.25 -47.64
C ILE A 692 3.87 6.99 -47.74
N THR A 693 3.32 7.14 -48.95
CA THR A 693 1.98 7.71 -49.12
C THR A 693 0.93 6.63 -48.88
N VAL A 694 0.02 6.88 -47.93
CA VAL A 694 -1.14 6.02 -47.64
C VAL A 694 -2.39 6.73 -48.14
N SER A 695 -3.01 6.20 -49.21
CA SER A 695 -4.21 6.78 -49.83
C SER A 695 -5.41 5.84 -49.87
N THR A 696 -5.22 4.57 -49.51
CA THR A 696 -6.26 3.54 -49.40
C THR A 696 -5.95 2.64 -48.20
N GLY A 697 -6.85 1.69 -47.91
CA GLY A 697 -6.59 0.64 -46.92
C GLY A 697 -5.27 -0.09 -47.22
N THR A 698 -4.27 0.11 -46.36
CA THR A 698 -2.89 -0.33 -46.56
C THR A 698 -2.35 -0.90 -45.27
N VAL A 699 -1.82 -2.12 -45.32
CA VAL A 699 -0.98 -2.65 -44.25
C VAL A 699 0.47 -2.30 -44.54
N VAL A 700 1.23 -1.89 -43.53
CA VAL A 700 2.67 -1.67 -43.61
C VAL A 700 3.34 -2.52 -42.56
N ARG A 701 4.26 -3.39 -42.99
CA ARG A 701 5.13 -4.15 -42.08
C ARG A 701 6.56 -3.67 -42.26
N ALA A 702 7.27 -3.41 -41.17
CA ALA A 702 8.63 -2.88 -41.18
C ALA A 702 9.55 -3.67 -40.24
N LYS A 703 10.80 -3.88 -40.65
CA LYS A 703 11.84 -4.56 -39.86
C LYS A 703 13.17 -3.80 -40.01
N ALA A 704 13.90 -3.61 -38.92
CA ALA A 704 15.20 -2.93 -38.92
C ALA A 704 16.37 -3.92 -38.84
N PHE A 705 17.45 -3.59 -39.54
CA PHE A 705 18.65 -4.41 -39.66
C PHE A 705 19.91 -3.57 -39.47
N LEU A 706 20.82 -4.06 -38.63
CA LEU A 706 22.17 -3.52 -38.46
C LEU A 706 23.15 -4.69 -38.28
N SER A 707 24.30 -4.65 -38.96
CA SER A 707 25.32 -5.67 -38.80
C SER A 707 25.85 -5.67 -37.36
N GLY A 708 26.10 -6.86 -36.79
CA GLY A 708 26.56 -7.01 -35.41
C GLY A 708 25.45 -7.00 -34.35
N LEU A 709 24.17 -6.89 -34.73
CA LEU A 709 23.01 -7.03 -33.84
C LEU A 709 21.99 -8.03 -34.40
N VAL A 710 21.14 -8.55 -33.52
CA VAL A 710 19.97 -9.34 -33.93
C VAL A 710 18.96 -8.39 -34.61
N PRO A 711 18.44 -8.70 -35.82
CA PRO A 711 17.41 -7.87 -36.44
C PRO A 711 16.18 -7.68 -35.55
N SER A 712 15.54 -6.53 -35.62
CA SER A 712 14.34 -6.26 -34.83
C SER A 712 13.22 -7.26 -35.15
N PRO A 713 12.23 -7.47 -34.27
CA PRO A 713 10.92 -8.00 -34.69
C PRO A 713 10.29 -7.13 -35.81
N ALA A 714 9.31 -7.69 -36.51
CA ALA A 714 8.58 -6.95 -37.53
C ALA A 714 7.42 -6.17 -36.91
N ALA A 715 7.48 -4.85 -37.00
CA ALA A 715 6.38 -3.96 -36.63
C ALA A 715 5.32 -3.99 -37.73
N THR A 716 4.04 -4.13 -37.37
CA THR A 716 2.91 -4.13 -38.32
C THR A 716 1.92 -3.05 -37.93
N ARG A 717 1.50 -2.22 -38.90
CA ARG A 717 0.35 -1.33 -38.75
C ARG A 717 -0.56 -1.36 -39.96
N THR A 718 -1.86 -1.41 -39.71
CA THR A 718 -2.89 -1.24 -40.74
C THR A 718 -3.44 0.19 -40.68
N PHE A 719 -3.54 0.82 -41.85
CA PHE A 719 -4.08 2.16 -42.03
C PHE A 719 -5.25 2.11 -43.00
N LEU A 720 -6.37 2.71 -42.63
CA LEU A 720 -7.62 2.75 -43.38
C LEU A 720 -8.02 4.20 -43.65
N ILE A 721 -8.60 4.44 -44.83
CA ILE A 721 -9.11 5.75 -45.23
C ILE A 721 -10.64 5.72 -45.20
N GLY A 722 -11.25 6.71 -44.55
CA GLY A 722 -12.72 6.87 -44.48
C GLY A 722 -13.27 6.85 -43.06
N LYS A 723 -14.52 6.39 -42.91
CA LYS A 723 -15.26 6.41 -41.65
C LYS A 723 -14.94 5.18 -40.79
N ASP A 724 -14.89 5.40 -39.49
CA ASP A 724 -14.71 4.39 -38.44
C ASP A 724 -15.88 3.38 -38.40
N HIS A 725 -15.69 2.31 -37.62
CA HIS A 725 -16.69 1.30 -37.28
C HIS A 725 -17.25 1.52 -35.89
N THR A 726 -18.51 1.13 -35.68
CA THR A 726 -19.09 1.08 -34.33
C THR A 726 -18.68 -0.18 -33.56
N LEU A 727 -18.19 -1.19 -34.27
CA LEU A 727 -17.63 -2.41 -33.71
C LEU A 727 -16.11 -2.30 -33.58
N PRO A 728 -15.49 -2.98 -32.58
CA PRO A 728 -14.05 -3.19 -32.56
C PRO A 728 -13.54 -3.82 -33.86
N VAL A 729 -12.31 -3.50 -34.24
CA VAL A 729 -11.71 -3.92 -35.51
C VAL A 729 -10.56 -4.88 -35.28
N VAL A 730 -10.53 -5.99 -36.00
CA VAL A 730 -9.41 -6.93 -36.07
C VAL A 730 -8.75 -6.80 -37.44
N CYS A 731 -7.50 -6.33 -37.48
CA CYS A 731 -6.71 -6.31 -38.72
C CYS A 731 -5.76 -7.50 -38.74
N LEU A 732 -5.77 -8.24 -39.85
CA LEU A 732 -4.93 -9.41 -40.10
C LEU A 732 -3.95 -9.11 -41.24
N ALA A 733 -2.69 -9.48 -41.07
CA ALA A 733 -1.66 -9.31 -42.09
C ALA A 733 -0.91 -10.61 -42.36
N MET A 734 -0.86 -11.05 -43.62
CA MET A 734 -0.11 -12.23 -44.05
C MET A 734 0.25 -12.14 -45.54
N SER A 735 1.21 -12.94 -46.00
CA SER A 735 1.54 -13.00 -47.43
C SER A 735 0.39 -13.61 -48.25
N SER A 736 0.30 -13.28 -49.54
CA SER A 736 -0.69 -13.88 -50.45
C SER A 736 -0.57 -15.40 -50.56
N SER A 737 0.65 -15.94 -50.44
CA SER A 737 0.90 -17.39 -50.40
C SER A 737 0.35 -18.03 -49.13
N ASP A 738 0.56 -17.40 -47.98
CA ASP A 738 0.05 -17.88 -46.70
C ASP A 738 -1.48 -17.84 -46.66
N TYR A 739 -2.08 -16.74 -47.15
CA TYR A 739 -3.53 -16.65 -47.32
C TYR A 739 -4.08 -17.80 -48.17
N SER A 740 -3.45 -18.06 -49.33
CA SER A 740 -3.89 -19.12 -50.24
C SER A 740 -3.77 -20.52 -49.65
N ARG A 741 -2.78 -20.75 -48.78
CA ARG A 741 -2.62 -22.02 -48.05
C ARG A 741 -3.64 -22.15 -46.93
N MET A 742 -3.84 -21.08 -46.18
CA MET A 742 -4.69 -21.05 -45.00
C MET A 742 -6.17 -21.13 -45.32
N TYR A 743 -6.63 -20.36 -46.31
CA TYR A 743 -8.06 -20.18 -46.61
C TYR A 743 -8.66 -21.36 -47.41
N LYS A 744 -7.86 -22.40 -47.69
CA LYS A 744 -8.33 -23.64 -48.32
C LYS A 744 -9.22 -24.44 -47.36
N ALA A 745 -10.31 -24.97 -47.89
CA ALA A 745 -11.15 -25.96 -47.23
C ALA A 745 -11.85 -26.81 -48.30
N VAL A 746 -11.79 -28.13 -48.16
CA VAL A 746 -12.38 -29.08 -49.12
C VAL A 746 -13.28 -30.06 -48.38
N MET A 747 -14.54 -30.17 -48.82
CA MET A 747 -15.48 -31.17 -48.32
C MET A 747 -15.25 -32.49 -49.06
N SER A 748 -15.10 -33.58 -48.31
CA SER A 748 -15.05 -34.94 -48.86
C SER A 748 -16.45 -35.44 -49.21
N GLN A 749 -16.52 -36.50 -50.04
CA GLN A 749 -17.79 -37.14 -50.41
C GLN A 749 -18.56 -37.70 -49.19
N ASN A 750 -17.85 -38.01 -48.10
CA ASN A 750 -18.43 -38.53 -46.86
C ASN A 750 -18.79 -37.42 -45.85
N GLY A 751 -18.74 -36.14 -46.24
CA GLY A 751 -19.12 -35.00 -45.40
C GLY A 751 -18.05 -34.53 -44.40
N GLY A 752 -16.85 -35.11 -44.42
CA GLY A 752 -15.71 -34.62 -43.65
C GLY A 752 -15.03 -33.43 -44.34
N VAL A 753 -14.36 -32.56 -43.60
CA VAL A 753 -13.67 -31.39 -44.17
C VAL A 753 -12.16 -31.45 -43.91
N THR A 754 -11.38 -31.26 -44.97
CA THR A 754 -9.93 -31.04 -44.89
C THR A 754 -9.66 -29.56 -44.94
N HIS A 755 -8.98 -29.05 -43.91
CA HIS A 755 -8.60 -27.64 -43.79
C HIS A 755 -7.22 -27.38 -44.39
N GLY A 756 -6.98 -26.14 -44.79
CA GLY A 756 -5.66 -25.61 -45.11
C GLY A 756 -4.73 -25.53 -43.89
N ASP A 757 -3.53 -25.03 -44.15
CA ASP A 757 -2.45 -24.96 -43.16
C ASP A 757 -2.72 -23.91 -42.08
N GLU A 758 -2.16 -24.12 -40.89
CA GLU A 758 -1.94 -23.02 -39.94
C GLU A 758 -0.73 -22.22 -40.42
N VAL A 759 -0.92 -20.94 -40.71
CA VAL A 759 0.12 -20.05 -41.26
C VAL A 759 0.38 -18.87 -40.31
N PRO A 760 1.56 -18.25 -40.32
CA PRO A 760 1.81 -17.03 -39.55
C PRO A 760 0.96 -15.86 -40.05
N CYS A 761 0.41 -15.09 -39.12
CA CYS A 761 -0.20 -13.79 -39.39
C CYS A 761 0.16 -12.78 -38.29
N SER A 762 0.13 -11.51 -38.64
CA SER A 762 0.02 -10.43 -37.65
C SER A 762 -1.44 -10.16 -37.38
N MET A 763 -1.80 -9.97 -36.12
CA MET A 763 -3.13 -9.56 -35.68
C MET A 763 -3.01 -8.26 -34.89
N GLU A 764 -3.88 -7.31 -35.21
CA GLU A 764 -4.05 -6.05 -34.49
C GLU A 764 -5.51 -5.93 -34.08
N TYR A 765 -5.77 -5.58 -32.83
CA TYR A 765 -7.11 -5.34 -32.30
C TYR A 765 -7.27 -3.88 -31.91
N TYR A 766 -8.34 -3.26 -32.41
CA TYR A 766 -8.64 -1.85 -32.22
C TYR A 766 -10.00 -1.67 -31.56
N ILE A 767 -10.08 -0.74 -30.60
CA ILE A 767 -11.31 -0.30 -29.95
C ILE A 767 -11.40 1.21 -30.18
N ASP A 768 -12.53 1.69 -30.70
CA ASP A 768 -12.77 3.11 -31.01
C ASP A 768 -11.62 3.74 -31.85
N GLY A 769 -11.18 3.01 -32.88
CA GLY A 769 -10.10 3.42 -33.80
C GLY A 769 -8.68 3.43 -33.19
N ARG A 770 -8.52 3.07 -31.91
CA ARG A 770 -7.24 3.04 -31.19
C ARG A 770 -6.72 1.62 -31.05
N LEU A 771 -5.42 1.44 -31.29
CA LEU A 771 -4.78 0.14 -31.13
C LEU A 771 -4.82 -0.29 -29.66
N ALA A 772 -5.53 -1.37 -29.37
CA ALA A 772 -5.60 -1.96 -28.04
C ALA A 772 -4.46 -2.97 -27.83
N ILE A 773 -4.27 -3.89 -28.78
CA ILE A 773 -3.18 -4.87 -28.73
C ILE A 773 -2.77 -5.33 -30.14
N SER A 774 -1.50 -5.70 -30.28
CA SER A 774 -0.94 -6.30 -31.50
C SER A 774 -0.12 -7.52 -31.15
N SER A 775 -0.24 -8.58 -31.94
CA SER A 775 0.51 -9.82 -31.75
C SER A 775 0.68 -10.58 -33.06
N GLY A 776 1.75 -11.37 -33.16
CA GLY A 776 1.77 -12.47 -34.11
C GLY A 776 0.90 -13.63 -33.63
N ALA A 777 0.31 -14.37 -34.57
CA ALA A 777 -0.52 -15.54 -34.31
C ALA A 777 -0.43 -16.52 -35.48
N GLY A 778 -0.64 -17.80 -35.20
CA GLY A 778 -1.01 -18.76 -36.23
C GLY A 778 -2.47 -18.57 -36.60
N ILE A 779 -2.82 -18.72 -37.86
CA ILE A 779 -4.22 -18.63 -38.30
C ILE A 779 -4.58 -19.79 -39.22
N ARG A 780 -5.77 -20.35 -39.02
CA ARG A 780 -6.32 -21.44 -39.84
C ARG A 780 -7.83 -21.34 -39.96
N VAL A 781 -8.39 -21.84 -41.06
CA VAL A 781 -9.83 -22.07 -41.17
C VAL A 781 -10.31 -23.04 -40.08
N SER A 782 -11.49 -22.76 -39.52
CA SER A 782 -12.17 -23.55 -38.49
C SER A 782 -13.58 -23.93 -38.93
N GLY A 783 -14.19 -24.88 -38.22
CA GLY A 783 -15.55 -25.37 -38.48
C GLY A 783 -15.58 -26.74 -39.18
N ALA A 784 -16.77 -27.18 -39.56
CA ALA A 784 -16.99 -28.40 -40.32
C ALA A 784 -17.60 -28.05 -41.69
N SER A 785 -18.85 -28.41 -41.95
CA SER A 785 -19.55 -28.12 -43.22
C SER A 785 -19.55 -26.63 -43.60
N THR A 786 -19.58 -25.71 -42.62
CA THR A 786 -19.53 -24.25 -42.85
C THR A 786 -18.15 -23.73 -43.28
N ALA A 787 -17.09 -24.54 -43.15
CA ALA A 787 -15.75 -24.14 -43.55
C ALA A 787 -15.60 -23.98 -45.08
N VAL A 788 -16.52 -24.53 -45.88
CA VAL A 788 -16.52 -24.32 -47.34
C VAL A 788 -17.32 -23.08 -47.78
N TYR A 789 -17.96 -22.36 -46.86
CA TYR A 789 -18.67 -21.12 -47.21
C TYR A 789 -17.73 -20.05 -47.78
N PRO A 790 -18.25 -19.07 -48.55
CA PRO A 790 -17.46 -17.95 -49.06
C PRO A 790 -16.72 -17.20 -47.94
N GLN A 791 -17.45 -16.77 -46.90
CA GLN A 791 -16.85 -16.28 -45.65
C GLN A 791 -16.61 -17.48 -44.72
N LYS A 792 -15.36 -17.75 -44.37
CA LYS A 792 -14.97 -18.89 -43.51
C LYS A 792 -14.77 -18.44 -42.08
N SER A 793 -15.12 -19.30 -41.11
CA SER A 793 -14.67 -19.11 -39.73
C SER A 793 -13.15 -19.31 -39.64
N LEU A 794 -12.47 -18.48 -38.85
CA LEU A 794 -11.02 -18.51 -38.67
C LEU A 794 -10.69 -18.74 -37.19
N CYS A 795 -9.62 -19.46 -36.90
CA CYS A 795 -9.08 -19.61 -35.56
C CYS A 795 -7.68 -19.04 -35.51
N LEU A 796 -7.43 -18.17 -34.52
CA LEU A 796 -6.14 -17.61 -34.17
C LEU A 796 -5.52 -18.45 -33.05
N TYR A 797 -4.25 -18.81 -33.18
CA TYR A 797 -3.49 -19.59 -32.23
C TYR A 797 -2.25 -18.80 -31.79
N PHE A 798 -2.15 -18.49 -30.52
CA PHE A 798 -0.98 -17.84 -29.94
C PHE A 798 0.03 -18.93 -29.55
N ARG A 799 1.24 -18.83 -30.10
CA ARG A 799 2.35 -19.77 -29.90
C ARG A 799 3.63 -18.95 -29.89
N ALA A 800 4.60 -19.33 -29.05
CA ALA A 800 5.90 -18.68 -29.00
C ALA A 800 6.55 -18.55 -30.39
N GLY A 801 6.44 -19.59 -31.23
CA GLY A 801 6.93 -19.60 -32.62
C GLY A 801 6.29 -18.57 -33.56
N TYR A 802 5.21 -17.89 -33.15
CA TYR A 802 4.62 -16.75 -33.86
C TYR A 802 4.82 -15.40 -33.15
N GLY A 803 5.44 -15.39 -31.97
CA GLY A 803 5.78 -14.18 -31.23
C GLY A 803 5.46 -14.26 -29.74
N ARG A 804 4.31 -14.82 -29.35
CA ARG A 804 3.92 -15.01 -27.93
C ARG A 804 3.02 -16.22 -27.78
N SER A 805 3.12 -16.92 -26.64
CA SER A 805 2.39 -18.15 -26.34
C SER A 805 0.93 -17.94 -25.88
N SER A 806 0.58 -16.71 -25.49
CA SER A 806 -0.77 -16.27 -25.12
C SER A 806 -0.97 -14.80 -25.53
N LEU A 807 -2.22 -14.37 -25.64
CA LEU A 807 -2.60 -12.97 -25.77
C LEU A 807 -3.19 -12.50 -24.44
N ASP A 808 -2.43 -11.69 -23.70
CA ASP A 808 -2.82 -11.17 -22.40
C ASP A 808 -3.48 -9.80 -22.56
N PHE A 809 -4.81 -9.82 -22.68
CA PHE A 809 -5.65 -8.63 -22.81
C PHE A 809 -7.11 -8.97 -22.45
N PRO A 810 -7.84 -8.10 -21.71
CA PRO A 810 -9.25 -8.33 -21.37
C PRO A 810 -10.17 -8.13 -22.58
N LEU A 811 -10.18 -9.09 -23.51
CA LEU A 811 -10.93 -9.01 -24.78
C LEU A 811 -12.46 -8.96 -24.60
N PHE A 812 -12.97 -9.60 -23.55
CA PHE A 812 -14.41 -9.79 -23.34
C PHE A 812 -14.87 -9.11 -22.06
N SER A 813 -15.74 -8.12 -22.20
CA SER A 813 -16.34 -7.44 -21.05
C SER A 813 -17.07 -8.44 -20.15
N GLY A 814 -16.78 -8.38 -18.84
CA GLY A 814 -17.33 -9.25 -17.81
C GLY A 814 -16.66 -10.62 -17.67
N CYS A 815 -15.68 -10.97 -18.50
CA CYS A 815 -14.90 -12.20 -18.34
C CYS A 815 -13.77 -12.00 -17.33
N LYS A 816 -13.60 -12.96 -16.40
CA LYS A 816 -12.50 -12.94 -15.42
C LYS A 816 -11.15 -13.33 -16.05
N VAL A 817 -11.18 -14.13 -17.11
CA VAL A 817 -10.00 -14.57 -17.86
C VAL A 817 -9.50 -13.43 -18.76
N LYS A 818 -8.20 -13.13 -18.66
CA LYS A 818 -7.53 -12.09 -19.46
C LYS A 818 -6.46 -12.64 -20.41
N SER A 819 -6.16 -13.93 -20.35
CA SER A 819 -5.11 -14.58 -21.14
C SER A 819 -5.72 -15.63 -22.05
N PHE A 820 -5.45 -15.55 -23.35
CA PHE A 820 -6.04 -16.43 -24.35
C PHE A 820 -4.96 -17.09 -25.22
N ARG A 821 -4.98 -18.42 -25.33
CA ARG A 821 -4.09 -19.18 -26.24
C ARG A 821 -4.68 -19.38 -27.63
N SER A 822 -6.00 -19.25 -27.76
CA SER A 822 -6.66 -19.23 -29.06
C SER A 822 -7.98 -18.47 -29.04
N LEU A 823 -8.35 -17.94 -30.20
CA LEU A 823 -9.60 -17.19 -30.42
C LEU A 823 -10.23 -17.63 -31.73
N VAL A 824 -11.56 -17.63 -31.78
CA VAL A 824 -12.31 -17.96 -33.00
C VAL A 824 -12.97 -16.71 -33.53
N LEU A 825 -12.71 -16.36 -34.79
CA LEU A 825 -13.49 -15.43 -35.58
C LEU A 825 -14.56 -16.25 -36.30
N ARG A 826 -15.78 -16.32 -35.72
CA ARG A 826 -16.88 -17.13 -36.27
C ARG A 826 -17.68 -16.33 -37.30
N ASN A 827 -17.99 -16.96 -38.42
CA ASN A 827 -18.73 -16.36 -39.55
C ASN A 827 -20.26 -16.31 -39.36
N GLY A 828 -20.78 -16.76 -38.21
CA GLY A 828 -22.22 -16.92 -37.95
C GLY A 828 -22.78 -18.33 -38.21
N GLY A 829 -21.96 -19.29 -38.65
CA GLY A 829 -22.41 -20.68 -38.89
C GLY A 829 -23.43 -20.78 -40.03
N GLN A 830 -24.41 -21.68 -39.90
CA GLN A 830 -25.52 -21.80 -40.84
C GLN A 830 -26.48 -20.60 -40.79
N ASP A 831 -26.53 -19.87 -39.67
CA ASP A 831 -27.32 -18.62 -39.54
C ASP A 831 -26.74 -17.46 -40.37
N ALA A 832 -25.56 -17.63 -40.97
CA ALA A 832 -24.91 -16.60 -41.78
C ALA A 832 -25.74 -16.16 -43.01
N TYR A 833 -26.62 -17.01 -43.52
CA TYR A 833 -27.53 -16.67 -44.63
C TYR A 833 -28.86 -16.05 -44.17
N TYR A 834 -29.12 -15.97 -42.85
CA TYR A 834 -30.40 -15.56 -42.28
C TYR A 834 -30.26 -14.34 -41.36
N ALA A 835 -30.27 -14.52 -40.03
CA ALA A 835 -30.20 -13.41 -39.08
C ALA A 835 -28.76 -13.06 -38.69
N ARG A 836 -27.82 -14.01 -38.87
CA ARG A 836 -26.39 -13.92 -38.53
C ARG A 836 -26.15 -13.37 -37.10
N ILE A 837 -26.95 -13.82 -36.14
CA ILE A 837 -26.95 -13.29 -34.76
C ILE A 837 -27.21 -14.36 -33.70
N ARG A 838 -27.78 -15.52 -34.06
CA ARG A 838 -28.25 -16.53 -33.09
C ARG A 838 -27.17 -16.99 -32.14
N ASP A 839 -26.08 -17.55 -32.65
CA ASP A 839 -25.03 -18.11 -31.80
C ASP A 839 -24.45 -17.06 -30.82
N ALA A 840 -24.24 -15.82 -31.27
CA ALA A 840 -23.80 -14.72 -30.41
C ALA A 840 -24.85 -14.33 -29.36
N TYR A 841 -26.12 -14.23 -29.74
CA TYR A 841 -27.23 -13.92 -28.83
C TYR A 841 -27.37 -15.00 -27.73
N MET A 842 -27.42 -16.27 -28.14
CA MET A 842 -27.52 -17.42 -27.23
C MET A 842 -26.32 -17.46 -26.28
N SER A 843 -25.10 -17.21 -26.77
CA SER A 843 -23.91 -17.11 -25.92
C SER A 843 -24.00 -15.98 -24.89
N ARG A 844 -24.56 -14.81 -25.24
CA ARG A 844 -24.67 -13.67 -24.32
C ARG A 844 -25.76 -13.86 -23.26
N ILE A 845 -26.95 -14.31 -23.66
CA ILE A 845 -28.08 -14.43 -22.73
C ILE A 845 -27.91 -15.58 -21.74
N CYS A 846 -27.19 -16.63 -22.12
CA CYS A 846 -26.86 -17.76 -21.26
C CYS A 846 -25.81 -17.43 -20.18
N ARG A 847 -25.16 -16.26 -20.22
CA ARG A 847 -24.18 -15.87 -19.21
C ARG A 847 -24.84 -15.74 -17.84
N GLY A 848 -24.19 -16.28 -16.81
CA GLY A 848 -24.69 -16.29 -15.43
C GLY A 848 -25.61 -17.46 -15.09
N LEU A 849 -25.84 -18.39 -16.04
CA LEU A 849 -26.29 -19.74 -15.72
C LEU A 849 -25.10 -20.63 -15.36
N ASP A 850 -25.33 -21.76 -14.70
CA ASP A 850 -24.29 -22.73 -14.34
C ASP A 850 -23.90 -23.61 -15.54
N ILE A 851 -23.42 -22.99 -16.62
CA ILE A 851 -23.05 -23.67 -17.87
C ILE A 851 -21.78 -23.09 -18.47
N ASP A 852 -21.02 -23.94 -19.14
CA ASP A 852 -19.85 -23.53 -19.92
C ASP A 852 -20.30 -22.93 -21.26
N VAL A 853 -20.19 -21.61 -21.39
CA VAL A 853 -20.57 -20.86 -22.59
C VAL A 853 -19.50 -19.84 -22.94
N SER A 854 -19.06 -19.83 -24.20
CA SER A 854 -18.05 -18.89 -24.69
C SER A 854 -18.53 -17.43 -24.59
N TYR A 855 -17.62 -16.54 -24.18
CA TYR A 855 -17.79 -15.10 -24.38
C TYR A 855 -17.69 -14.75 -25.88
N VAL A 856 -18.33 -13.65 -26.26
CA VAL A 856 -18.46 -13.19 -27.65
C VAL A 856 -18.44 -11.68 -27.74
N GLN A 857 -17.67 -11.18 -28.71
CA GLN A 857 -17.57 -9.80 -29.13
C GLN A 857 -17.70 -9.74 -30.66
N PRO A 858 -18.77 -9.15 -31.21
CA PRO A 858 -18.84 -8.83 -32.63
C PRO A 858 -17.70 -7.87 -33.00
N VAL A 859 -17.04 -8.16 -34.12
CA VAL A 859 -15.90 -7.38 -34.63
C VAL A 859 -16.00 -7.23 -36.14
N VAL A 860 -15.40 -6.16 -36.68
CA VAL A 860 -15.12 -6.05 -38.11
C VAL A 860 -13.71 -6.57 -38.38
N VAL A 861 -13.55 -7.40 -39.40
CA VAL A 861 -12.23 -7.93 -39.79
C VAL A 861 -11.74 -7.24 -41.06
N TYR A 862 -10.46 -6.85 -41.06
CA TYR A 862 -9.70 -6.46 -42.24
C TYR A 862 -8.58 -7.47 -42.50
N LEU A 863 -8.33 -7.79 -43.77
CA LEU A 863 -7.22 -8.64 -44.18
C LEU A 863 -6.35 -7.86 -45.17
N ASN A 864 -5.07 -7.68 -44.84
CA ASN A 864 -4.11 -6.88 -45.62
C ASN A 864 -4.65 -5.50 -46.02
N GLY A 865 -5.32 -4.81 -45.07
CA GLY A 865 -5.92 -3.50 -45.30
C GLY A 865 -7.26 -3.51 -46.06
N GLN A 866 -7.79 -4.68 -46.44
CA GLN A 866 -9.06 -4.81 -47.17
C GLN A 866 -10.18 -5.30 -46.26
N TYR A 867 -11.38 -4.73 -46.41
CA TYR A 867 -12.56 -5.12 -45.61
C TYR A 867 -12.92 -6.59 -45.84
N PHE A 868 -13.02 -7.35 -44.76
CA PHE A 868 -13.26 -8.80 -44.77
C PHE A 868 -14.57 -9.19 -44.07
N GLY A 869 -15.36 -8.23 -43.60
CA GLY A 869 -16.69 -8.45 -43.04
C GLY A 869 -16.74 -8.55 -41.52
N VAL A 870 -17.97 -8.48 -41.01
CA VAL A 870 -18.30 -8.78 -39.61
C VAL A 870 -17.98 -10.25 -39.28
N TYR A 871 -17.46 -10.49 -38.07
CA TYR A 871 -17.20 -11.77 -37.42
C TYR A 871 -17.64 -11.71 -35.96
N ASP A 872 -17.97 -12.86 -35.38
CA ASP A 872 -18.20 -12.99 -33.95
C ASP A 872 -16.90 -13.53 -33.34
N MET A 873 -16.12 -12.67 -32.68
CA MET A 873 -14.90 -13.09 -31.98
C MET A 873 -15.29 -13.78 -30.68
N LYS A 874 -14.83 -15.01 -30.48
CA LYS A 874 -15.21 -15.88 -29.36
C LYS A 874 -14.01 -16.62 -28.77
N GLU A 875 -14.17 -17.04 -27.53
CA GLU A 875 -13.26 -18.01 -26.92
C GLU A 875 -13.32 -19.36 -27.65
N ASN A 876 -12.17 -20.04 -27.73
CA ASN A 876 -12.12 -21.40 -28.20
C ASN A 876 -12.32 -22.37 -27.02
N MET A 877 -13.48 -23.01 -26.94
CA MET A 877 -13.88 -23.91 -25.84
C MET A 877 -13.12 -25.27 -25.92
N ASN A 878 -11.82 -25.23 -25.64
CA ASN A 878 -10.86 -26.33 -25.63
C ASN A 878 -10.23 -26.50 -24.23
N GLU A 879 -9.15 -27.25 -24.09
CA GLU A 879 -8.46 -27.48 -22.82
C GLU A 879 -7.92 -26.18 -22.19
N ASP A 880 -7.58 -25.17 -23.01
CA ASP A 880 -7.08 -23.87 -22.54
C ASP A 880 -8.22 -23.05 -21.90
N TYR A 881 -9.43 -23.08 -22.48
CA TYR A 881 -10.62 -22.48 -21.87
C TYR A 881 -10.88 -23.09 -20.49
N VAL A 882 -10.88 -24.42 -20.39
CA VAL A 882 -11.12 -25.10 -19.11
C VAL A 882 -10.05 -24.74 -18.08
N ALA A 883 -8.77 -24.81 -18.46
CA ALA A 883 -7.66 -24.49 -17.57
C ALA A 883 -7.74 -23.06 -17.02
N SER A 884 -8.06 -22.10 -17.88
CA SER A 884 -8.12 -20.67 -17.50
C SER A 884 -9.36 -20.31 -16.69
N HIS A 885 -10.52 -20.91 -16.94
CA HIS A 885 -11.75 -20.61 -16.20
C HIS A 885 -11.87 -21.32 -14.86
N TYR A 886 -11.23 -22.49 -14.70
CA TYR A 886 -11.35 -23.33 -13.49
C TYR A 886 -10.05 -23.46 -12.69
N GLY A 887 -8.93 -22.88 -13.14
CA GLY A 887 -7.65 -22.95 -12.43
C GLY A 887 -7.05 -24.37 -12.37
N VAL A 888 -7.34 -25.19 -13.38
CA VAL A 888 -6.90 -26.60 -13.44
C VAL A 888 -5.74 -26.78 -14.41
N LYS A 889 -4.93 -27.83 -14.20
CA LYS A 889 -3.81 -28.14 -15.11
C LYS A 889 -4.36 -28.51 -16.49
N ARG A 890 -3.88 -27.86 -17.56
CA ARG A 890 -4.29 -28.15 -18.95
C ARG A 890 -4.25 -29.65 -19.29
N GLY A 891 -3.21 -30.35 -18.85
CA GLY A 891 -3.00 -31.78 -19.11
C GLY A 891 -3.97 -32.72 -18.39
N SER A 892 -4.67 -32.26 -17.34
CA SER A 892 -5.69 -33.08 -16.66
C SER A 892 -7.06 -32.96 -17.31
N VAL A 893 -7.27 -32.08 -18.30
CA VAL A 893 -8.58 -31.88 -18.91
C VAL A 893 -8.87 -33.00 -19.92
N GLU A 894 -10.00 -33.69 -19.76
CA GLU A 894 -10.53 -34.62 -20.77
C GLU A 894 -11.79 -34.03 -21.38
N ILE A 895 -11.92 -34.10 -22.72
CA ILE A 895 -13.05 -33.53 -23.47
C ILE A 895 -13.61 -34.59 -24.41
N ALA A 896 -14.87 -34.98 -24.21
CA ALA A 896 -15.57 -35.95 -25.04
C ALA A 896 -16.59 -35.25 -25.95
N LYS A 897 -16.64 -35.63 -27.22
CA LYS A 897 -17.66 -35.20 -28.20
C LYS A 897 -18.67 -36.32 -28.45
N ARG A 898 -19.95 -35.98 -28.44
CA ARG A 898 -21.09 -36.86 -28.76
C ARG A 898 -21.05 -38.17 -27.97
N ASN A 899 -20.92 -39.33 -28.63
CA ASN A 899 -20.94 -40.65 -28.02
C ASN A 899 -19.57 -41.08 -27.42
N GLY A 900 -18.65 -40.15 -27.18
CA GLY A 900 -17.33 -40.44 -26.61
C GLY A 900 -16.18 -40.43 -27.62
N TYR A 901 -16.21 -39.54 -28.61
CA TYR A 901 -15.02 -39.21 -29.39
C TYR A 901 -14.16 -38.25 -28.58
N MET A 902 -12.99 -38.68 -28.13
CA MET A 902 -12.14 -37.85 -27.28
C MET A 902 -11.45 -36.77 -28.12
N LEU A 903 -11.69 -35.51 -27.75
CA LEU A 903 -10.97 -34.33 -28.23
C LEU A 903 -9.72 -34.05 -27.39
N ALA A 904 -9.72 -34.48 -26.12
CA ALA A 904 -8.57 -34.44 -25.20
C ALA A 904 -8.72 -35.53 -24.14
N GLY A 905 -7.62 -36.05 -23.59
CA GLY A 905 -7.62 -37.06 -22.52
C GLY A 905 -7.88 -38.51 -22.95
N SER A 906 -8.00 -39.41 -21.97
CA SER A 906 -8.34 -40.83 -22.18
C SER A 906 -9.86 -41.04 -22.28
N LYS A 907 -10.30 -42.21 -22.74
CA LYS A 907 -11.72 -42.57 -22.82
C LYS A 907 -12.22 -43.35 -21.59
N ASP A 908 -11.35 -43.71 -20.66
CA ASP A 908 -11.68 -44.64 -19.57
C ASP A 908 -12.75 -44.07 -18.63
N ASN A 909 -12.54 -42.87 -18.12
CA ASN A 909 -13.49 -42.16 -17.25
C ASN A 909 -14.84 -41.90 -17.95
N TRP A 910 -14.79 -41.59 -19.25
CA TRP A 910 -15.99 -41.41 -20.07
C TRP A 910 -16.80 -42.72 -20.19
N ASN A 911 -16.12 -43.82 -20.48
CA ASN A 911 -16.77 -45.13 -20.64
C ASN A 911 -17.40 -45.60 -19.33
N GLU A 912 -16.73 -45.41 -18.20
CA GLU A 912 -17.27 -45.71 -16.87
C GLU A 912 -18.58 -44.94 -16.61
N MET A 913 -18.52 -43.61 -16.71
CA MET A 913 -19.68 -42.74 -16.49
C MET A 913 -20.84 -43.10 -17.43
N LEU A 914 -20.56 -43.30 -18.73
CA LEU A 914 -21.59 -43.61 -19.71
C LEU A 914 -22.19 -45.01 -19.49
N ASN A 915 -21.37 -45.99 -19.09
CA ASN A 915 -21.86 -47.34 -18.78
C ASN A 915 -22.82 -47.33 -17.57
N MET A 916 -22.51 -46.55 -16.54
CA MET A 916 -23.40 -46.38 -15.39
C MET A 916 -24.73 -45.75 -15.80
N CYS A 917 -24.69 -44.68 -16.60
CA CYS A 917 -25.92 -44.05 -17.12
C CYS A 917 -26.78 -45.01 -17.97
N LYS A 918 -26.15 -46.00 -18.63
CA LYS A 918 -26.83 -47.01 -19.46
C LYS A 918 -27.43 -48.17 -18.67
N THR A 919 -26.77 -48.61 -17.61
CA THR A 919 -27.06 -49.90 -16.97
C THR A 919 -27.77 -49.76 -15.63
N LEU A 920 -27.57 -48.65 -14.91
CA LEU A 920 -28.20 -48.45 -13.62
C LEU A 920 -29.64 -47.93 -13.76
N ASP A 921 -30.55 -48.51 -12.98
CA ASP A 921 -31.86 -47.93 -12.74
C ASP A 921 -31.70 -46.76 -11.75
N CYS A 922 -31.68 -45.54 -12.30
CA CYS A 922 -31.50 -44.31 -11.53
C CYS A 922 -32.82 -43.79 -10.91
N SER A 923 -33.93 -44.52 -11.04
CA SER A 923 -35.11 -44.26 -10.19
C SER A 923 -34.84 -44.60 -8.71
N ILE A 924 -33.81 -45.42 -8.46
CA ILE A 924 -33.29 -45.77 -7.13
C ILE A 924 -32.22 -44.74 -6.72
N ASP A 925 -32.40 -44.07 -5.58
CA ASP A 925 -31.54 -42.97 -5.13
C ASP A 925 -30.05 -43.36 -5.01
N SER A 926 -29.74 -44.54 -4.46
CA SER A 926 -28.35 -45.00 -4.31
C SER A 926 -27.65 -45.27 -5.65
N ASN A 927 -28.40 -45.55 -6.72
CA ASN A 927 -27.85 -45.67 -8.07
C ASN A 927 -27.66 -44.29 -8.72
N PHE A 928 -28.62 -43.38 -8.52
CA PHE A 928 -28.51 -42.00 -8.96
C PHE A 928 -27.29 -41.31 -8.33
N GLU A 929 -27.06 -41.50 -7.03
CA GLU A 929 -25.90 -40.95 -6.31
C GLU A 929 -24.57 -41.42 -6.91
N LYS A 930 -24.48 -42.65 -7.42
CA LYS A 930 -23.28 -43.14 -8.11
C LYS A 930 -23.02 -42.34 -9.39
N VAL A 931 -24.06 -42.06 -10.18
CA VAL A 931 -23.95 -41.22 -11.39
C VAL A 931 -23.63 -39.76 -11.03
N ALA A 932 -24.29 -39.19 -10.01
CA ALA A 932 -24.11 -37.82 -9.55
C ALA A 932 -22.73 -37.54 -8.94
N ARG A 933 -21.95 -38.58 -8.60
CA ARG A 933 -20.52 -38.44 -8.25
C ARG A 933 -19.62 -38.14 -9.45
N LEU A 934 -20.02 -38.56 -10.65
CA LEU A 934 -19.26 -38.39 -11.89
C LEU A 934 -19.81 -37.26 -12.76
N VAL A 935 -21.10 -36.96 -12.68
CA VAL A 935 -21.77 -35.93 -13.50
C VAL A 935 -22.19 -34.76 -12.63
N ASP A 936 -21.91 -33.55 -13.10
CA ASP A 936 -22.44 -32.33 -12.49
C ASP A 936 -23.92 -32.17 -12.84
N THR A 937 -24.79 -32.63 -11.94
CA THR A 937 -26.23 -32.69 -12.21
C THR A 937 -26.87 -31.32 -12.34
N ASP A 938 -26.28 -30.29 -11.74
CA ASP A 938 -26.84 -28.93 -11.71
C ASP A 938 -26.47 -28.18 -12.97
N SER A 939 -25.23 -28.33 -13.43
CA SER A 939 -24.82 -27.80 -14.71
C SER A 939 -25.57 -28.42 -15.88
N ILE A 940 -25.82 -29.73 -15.82
CA ILE A 940 -26.64 -30.42 -16.84
C ILE A 940 -28.08 -29.90 -16.87
N ILE A 941 -28.66 -29.51 -15.73
CA ILE A 941 -29.99 -28.88 -15.68
C ILE A 941 -29.98 -27.58 -16.49
N ASP A 942 -29.07 -26.65 -16.19
CA ASP A 942 -29.03 -25.35 -16.89
C ASP A 942 -28.68 -25.52 -18.39
N TYR A 943 -27.82 -26.50 -18.74
CA TYR A 943 -27.52 -26.85 -20.13
C TYR A 943 -28.77 -27.34 -20.88
N LEU A 944 -29.53 -28.26 -20.28
CA LEU A 944 -30.76 -28.77 -20.86
C LEU A 944 -31.82 -27.68 -20.98
N ILE A 945 -31.96 -26.82 -19.97
CA ILE A 945 -32.85 -25.66 -20.02
C ILE A 945 -32.46 -24.80 -21.21
N ALA A 946 -31.20 -24.40 -21.38
CA ALA A 946 -30.77 -23.56 -22.49
C ALA A 946 -31.05 -24.21 -23.86
N ARG A 947 -30.62 -25.47 -24.08
CA ARG A 947 -30.83 -26.16 -25.37
C ARG A 947 -32.31 -26.33 -25.74
N THR A 948 -33.13 -26.71 -24.76
CA THR A 948 -34.55 -26.97 -25.01
C THR A 948 -35.37 -25.68 -25.02
N TYR A 949 -35.02 -24.68 -24.20
CA TYR A 949 -35.60 -23.34 -24.26
C TYR A 949 -35.33 -22.70 -25.60
N PHE A 950 -34.13 -22.72 -26.17
CA PHE A 950 -33.93 -22.14 -27.49
C PHE A 950 -34.40 -23.04 -28.64
N TYR A 951 -34.89 -24.26 -28.39
CA TYR A 951 -35.19 -25.22 -29.46
C TYR A 951 -34.01 -25.33 -30.44
N ASP A 952 -32.95 -25.99 -30.00
CA ASP A 952 -31.80 -26.28 -30.83
C ASP A 952 -31.96 -27.63 -31.56
N GLY A 953 -32.45 -27.58 -32.79
CA GLY A 953 -32.67 -28.78 -33.61
C GLY A 953 -31.40 -29.59 -33.86
N ASP A 954 -30.22 -28.97 -33.72
CA ASP A 954 -28.92 -29.62 -33.86
C ASP A 954 -28.37 -30.13 -32.51
N MET A 955 -29.24 -30.79 -31.74
CA MET A 955 -28.95 -31.41 -30.43
C MET A 955 -27.82 -32.45 -30.46
N PHE A 956 -27.26 -32.74 -31.64
CA PHE A 956 -26.12 -33.61 -31.86
C PHE A 956 -24.78 -32.94 -31.53
N ASN A 957 -24.75 -31.59 -31.44
CA ASN A 957 -23.60 -30.79 -30.99
C ASN A 957 -23.41 -30.90 -29.47
N GLN A 958 -23.04 -32.10 -29.03
CA GLN A 958 -22.75 -32.41 -27.64
C GLN A 958 -21.24 -32.49 -27.44
N LYS A 959 -20.77 -31.75 -26.44
CA LYS A 959 -19.39 -31.76 -25.97
C LYS A 959 -19.41 -31.71 -24.46
N TYR A 960 -18.61 -32.55 -23.83
CA TYR A 960 -18.53 -32.67 -22.38
C TYR A 960 -17.07 -32.60 -21.97
N TRP A 961 -16.82 -32.15 -20.75
CA TRP A 961 -15.47 -32.13 -20.20
C TRP A 961 -15.47 -32.47 -18.72
N HIS A 962 -14.33 -32.93 -18.22
CA HIS A 962 -14.02 -33.11 -16.81
C HIS A 962 -12.51 -33.05 -16.58
N THR A 963 -12.08 -33.17 -15.33
CA THR A 963 -10.65 -33.31 -14.98
C THR A 963 -10.31 -34.74 -14.55
N ALA A 964 -9.17 -35.27 -15.00
CA ALA A 964 -8.56 -36.47 -14.48
C ALA A 964 -8.37 -36.35 -12.95
N GLY A 965 -8.85 -37.34 -12.19
CA GLY A 965 -8.95 -37.29 -10.72
C GLY A 965 -10.28 -36.75 -10.18
N ASN A 966 -11.21 -36.34 -11.05
CA ASN A 966 -12.58 -35.93 -10.71
C ASN A 966 -12.68 -34.73 -9.76
N THR A 967 -11.71 -33.80 -9.79
CA THR A 967 -11.80 -32.52 -9.07
C THR A 967 -12.92 -31.63 -9.64
N VAL A 968 -13.17 -31.72 -10.95
CA VAL A 968 -14.40 -31.26 -11.61
C VAL A 968 -15.08 -32.44 -12.29
N LYS A 969 -16.38 -32.60 -12.02
CA LYS A 969 -17.26 -33.62 -12.59
C LYS A 969 -17.55 -33.36 -14.07
N TRP A 970 -18.08 -34.36 -14.79
CA TRP A 970 -18.53 -34.20 -16.17
C TRP A 970 -19.58 -33.10 -16.31
N ARG A 971 -19.24 -32.07 -17.09
CA ARG A 971 -20.09 -30.92 -17.44
C ARG A 971 -20.30 -30.87 -18.95
N ALA A 972 -21.42 -30.30 -19.38
CA ALA A 972 -21.72 -30.10 -20.80
C ALA A 972 -21.34 -28.68 -21.23
N VAL A 973 -20.79 -28.57 -22.45
CA VAL A 973 -20.44 -27.30 -23.07
C VAL A 973 -21.60 -26.82 -23.94
N PHE A 974 -22.06 -25.60 -23.72
CA PHE A 974 -23.04 -24.93 -24.56
C PHE A 974 -22.34 -24.20 -25.72
N TYR A 975 -22.45 -24.76 -26.93
CA TYR A 975 -21.78 -24.24 -28.13
C TYR A 975 -22.56 -24.59 -29.41
N ASP A 976 -22.29 -23.88 -30.51
CA ASP A 976 -22.85 -24.18 -31.83
C ASP A 976 -24.38 -24.07 -31.84
N SER A 977 -24.88 -22.86 -31.61
CA SER A 977 -26.31 -22.57 -31.45
C SER A 977 -26.89 -21.74 -32.60
N ASP A 978 -26.27 -21.74 -33.77
CA ASP A 978 -26.80 -21.07 -34.96
C ASP A 978 -28.05 -21.75 -35.53
N PHE A 979 -28.34 -23.00 -35.14
CA PHE A 979 -29.60 -23.69 -35.45
C PHE A 979 -30.69 -23.52 -34.37
N ALA A 980 -30.41 -22.76 -33.31
CA ALA A 980 -31.37 -22.53 -32.25
C ALA A 980 -32.48 -21.55 -32.69
N LEU A 981 -33.73 -21.87 -32.34
CA LEU A 981 -34.95 -21.19 -32.81
C LEU A 981 -35.06 -21.19 -34.35
N TYR A 982 -34.56 -22.25 -35.01
CA TYR A 982 -34.63 -22.40 -36.46
C TYR A 982 -36.08 -22.32 -36.97
N GLY A 983 -36.26 -21.70 -38.13
CA GLY A 983 -37.58 -21.42 -38.70
C GLY A 983 -38.41 -20.40 -37.92
N ASN A 984 -37.82 -19.67 -36.97
CA ASN A 984 -38.48 -18.69 -36.11
C ASN A 984 -39.71 -19.27 -35.36
N SER A 985 -39.64 -20.54 -34.97
CA SER A 985 -40.75 -21.24 -34.31
C SER A 985 -40.69 -21.12 -32.80
N ALA A 986 -41.60 -20.32 -32.23
CA ALA A 986 -41.70 -20.16 -30.79
C ALA A 986 -42.30 -21.39 -30.09
N SER A 987 -43.04 -22.26 -30.79
CA SER A 987 -43.73 -23.42 -30.18
C SER A 987 -42.99 -24.75 -30.33
N ALA A 988 -41.93 -24.82 -31.12
CA ALA A 988 -41.18 -26.06 -31.32
C ALA A 988 -40.51 -26.56 -30.03
N SER A 989 -40.38 -27.88 -29.88
CA SER A 989 -39.82 -28.52 -28.69
C SER A 989 -38.99 -29.74 -29.06
N ILE A 990 -37.87 -29.91 -28.34
CA ILE A 990 -36.97 -31.07 -28.42
C ILE A 990 -36.82 -31.77 -27.06
N LEU A 991 -37.67 -31.45 -26.08
CA LEU A 991 -37.59 -32.05 -24.73
C LEU A 991 -37.62 -33.58 -24.79
N SER A 992 -38.56 -34.15 -25.55
CA SER A 992 -38.66 -35.61 -25.70
C SER A 992 -37.44 -36.24 -26.38
N ALA A 993 -36.73 -35.50 -27.22
CA ALA A 993 -35.56 -35.99 -27.92
C ALA A 993 -34.38 -36.20 -26.95
N TYR A 994 -34.18 -35.29 -25.99
CA TYR A 994 -33.15 -35.40 -24.95
C TYR A 994 -33.42 -36.52 -23.94
N PHE A 995 -34.65 -37.03 -23.84
CA PHE A 995 -35.00 -38.13 -22.93
C PHE A 995 -35.34 -39.43 -23.66
N ASN A 996 -34.80 -39.60 -24.89
CA ASN A 996 -34.98 -40.82 -25.68
C ASN A 996 -33.86 -41.84 -25.43
N ARG A 997 -34.17 -42.95 -24.76
CA ARG A 997 -33.22 -44.03 -24.44
C ARG A 997 -32.68 -44.76 -25.68
N ALA A 998 -33.40 -44.75 -26.80
CA ALA A 998 -32.91 -45.32 -28.06
C ALA A 998 -31.90 -44.40 -28.78
N GLY A 999 -31.71 -43.17 -28.28
CA GLY A 999 -30.96 -42.13 -28.97
C GLY A 999 -31.75 -41.45 -30.08
N VAL A 1000 -31.15 -40.43 -30.68
CA VAL A 1000 -31.76 -39.64 -31.76
C VAL A 1000 -30.88 -39.71 -33.00
N THR A 1001 -31.49 -40.09 -34.13
CA THR A 1001 -30.79 -40.23 -35.42
C THR A 1001 -30.73 -38.89 -36.14
N SER A 1002 -29.51 -38.47 -36.48
CA SER A 1002 -29.27 -37.29 -37.34
C SER A 1002 -29.72 -37.55 -38.79
N PHE A 1003 -29.85 -36.48 -39.57
CA PHE A 1003 -30.17 -36.57 -41.01
C PHE A 1003 -29.22 -37.49 -41.79
N HIS A 1004 -27.96 -37.60 -41.37
CA HIS A 1004 -26.94 -38.46 -41.98
C HIS A 1004 -26.91 -39.89 -41.41
N GLY A 1005 -27.93 -40.31 -40.64
CA GLY A 1005 -28.06 -41.68 -40.13
C GLY A 1005 -27.25 -41.98 -38.86
N TYR A 1006 -26.43 -41.06 -38.37
CA TYR A 1006 -25.70 -41.25 -37.12
C TYR A 1006 -26.61 -41.08 -35.89
N VAL A 1007 -26.59 -42.04 -34.98
CA VAL A 1007 -27.35 -41.99 -33.72
C VAL A 1007 -26.55 -41.27 -32.63
N THR A 1008 -27.14 -40.26 -31.99
CA THR A 1008 -26.62 -39.65 -30.75
C THR A 1008 -27.33 -40.25 -29.55
N GLN A 1009 -26.54 -40.75 -28.59
CA GLN A 1009 -27.09 -41.28 -27.35
C GLN A 1009 -27.42 -40.16 -26.36
N MET A 1010 -28.49 -40.36 -25.60
CA MET A 1010 -29.00 -39.41 -24.61
C MET A 1010 -28.92 -39.94 -23.18
N ASP A 1011 -28.06 -40.94 -22.95
CA ASP A 1011 -28.04 -41.76 -21.74
C ASP A 1011 -27.87 -40.97 -20.45
N ILE A 1012 -27.01 -39.95 -20.44
CA ILE A 1012 -26.78 -39.08 -19.28
C ILE A 1012 -28.11 -38.43 -18.87
N TYR A 1013 -28.79 -37.80 -19.82
CA TYR A 1013 -30.05 -37.10 -19.57
C TYR A 1013 -31.18 -38.06 -19.20
N CYS A 1014 -31.27 -39.22 -19.86
CA CYS A 1014 -32.22 -40.27 -19.54
C CYS A 1014 -32.03 -40.80 -18.12
N ALA A 1015 -30.78 -41.08 -17.71
CA ALA A 1015 -30.46 -41.57 -16.37
C ALA A 1015 -30.85 -40.55 -15.29
N LEU A 1016 -30.49 -39.28 -15.46
CA LEU A 1016 -30.85 -38.22 -14.51
C LEU A 1016 -32.38 -38.04 -14.41
N ASN A 1017 -33.09 -38.08 -15.55
CA ASN A 1017 -34.55 -37.94 -15.58
C ASN A 1017 -35.30 -39.14 -14.99
N MET A 1018 -34.66 -40.28 -14.70
CA MET A 1018 -35.31 -41.38 -13.96
C MET A 1018 -35.53 -41.03 -12.48
N ASN A 1019 -34.64 -40.22 -11.89
CA ASN A 1019 -34.73 -39.85 -10.48
C ASN A 1019 -35.79 -38.77 -10.25
N LYS A 1020 -36.72 -39.01 -9.33
CA LYS A 1020 -37.83 -38.08 -9.07
C LYS A 1020 -37.34 -36.74 -8.53
N THR A 1021 -36.43 -36.73 -7.57
CA THR A 1021 -35.90 -35.51 -6.94
C THR A 1021 -35.19 -34.64 -7.96
N TRP A 1022 -34.37 -35.25 -8.83
CA TRP A 1022 -33.73 -34.52 -9.92
C TRP A 1022 -34.75 -33.96 -10.91
N ARG A 1023 -35.79 -34.71 -11.31
CA ARG A 1023 -36.87 -34.19 -12.17
C ARG A 1023 -37.58 -32.99 -11.55
N ASP A 1024 -37.93 -33.07 -10.28
CA ASP A 1024 -38.59 -31.98 -9.56
C ASP A 1024 -37.70 -30.72 -9.54
N LYS A 1025 -36.39 -30.91 -9.33
CA LYS A 1025 -35.39 -29.83 -9.40
C LYS A 1025 -35.29 -29.24 -10.81
N PHE A 1026 -35.21 -30.08 -11.85
CA PHE A 1026 -35.17 -29.65 -13.25
C PHE A 1026 -36.40 -28.81 -13.62
N ILE A 1027 -37.62 -29.28 -13.31
CA ILE A 1027 -38.87 -28.55 -13.60
C ILE A 1027 -38.88 -27.20 -12.88
N THR A 1028 -38.56 -27.19 -11.59
CA THR A 1028 -38.51 -25.96 -10.78
C THR A 1028 -37.49 -24.97 -11.35
N ARG A 1029 -36.27 -25.43 -11.63
CA ARG A 1029 -35.20 -24.61 -12.20
C ARG A 1029 -35.55 -24.11 -13.60
N TYR A 1030 -36.21 -24.91 -14.44
CA TYR A 1030 -36.68 -24.50 -15.76
C TYR A 1030 -37.65 -23.33 -15.65
N ILE A 1031 -38.67 -23.43 -14.77
CA ILE A 1031 -39.63 -22.35 -14.54
C ILE A 1031 -38.91 -21.11 -14.04
N TYR A 1032 -38.01 -21.25 -13.07
CA TYR A 1032 -37.19 -20.13 -12.55
C TYR A 1032 -36.40 -19.44 -13.66
N VAL A 1033 -35.62 -20.19 -14.45
CA VAL A 1033 -34.78 -19.61 -15.51
C VAL A 1033 -35.65 -18.90 -16.54
N VAL A 1034 -36.76 -19.50 -16.98
CA VAL A 1034 -37.65 -18.86 -17.97
C VAL A 1034 -38.34 -17.62 -17.41
N LYS A 1035 -38.79 -17.63 -16.15
CA LYS A 1035 -39.51 -16.52 -15.52
C LYS A 1035 -38.59 -15.35 -15.15
N TYR A 1036 -37.36 -15.63 -14.72
CA TYR A 1036 -36.48 -14.60 -14.15
C TYR A 1036 -35.23 -14.28 -14.98
N LYS A 1037 -34.76 -15.20 -15.82
CA LYS A 1037 -33.54 -15.00 -16.64
C LYS A 1037 -33.87 -14.84 -18.12
N PHE A 1038 -34.77 -15.66 -18.66
CA PHE A 1038 -35.16 -15.69 -20.08
C PHE A 1038 -36.57 -15.14 -20.34
N ASN A 1039 -37.14 -14.34 -19.44
CA ASN A 1039 -38.45 -13.73 -19.70
C ASN A 1039 -38.39 -12.79 -20.92
N ALA A 1040 -39.57 -12.47 -21.47
CA ALA A 1040 -39.66 -11.76 -22.74
C ALA A 1040 -38.97 -10.39 -22.69
N GLU A 1041 -39.07 -9.67 -21.58
CA GLU A 1041 -38.44 -8.36 -21.40
C GLU A 1041 -36.91 -8.46 -21.46
N ARG A 1042 -36.30 -9.30 -20.62
CA ARG A 1042 -34.84 -9.48 -20.57
C ARG A 1042 -34.30 -10.07 -21.87
N ALA A 1043 -35.01 -11.04 -22.45
CA ALA A 1043 -34.62 -11.70 -23.69
C ALA A 1043 -34.64 -10.72 -24.86
N LEU A 1044 -35.70 -9.91 -25.00
CA LEU A 1044 -35.77 -8.88 -26.04
C LEU A 1044 -34.75 -7.77 -25.82
N ALA A 1045 -34.55 -7.30 -24.59
CA ALA A 1045 -33.54 -6.28 -24.31
C ALA A 1045 -32.13 -6.74 -24.69
N ALA A 1046 -31.77 -7.99 -24.36
CA ALA A 1046 -30.49 -8.58 -24.75
C ALA A 1046 -30.35 -8.75 -26.27
N TYR A 1047 -31.43 -9.16 -26.95
CA TYR A 1047 -31.46 -9.32 -28.40
C TYR A 1047 -31.34 -7.96 -29.12
N ASP A 1048 -32.14 -6.98 -28.73
CA ASP A 1048 -32.20 -5.65 -29.35
C ASP A 1048 -30.87 -4.91 -29.17
N LYS A 1049 -30.25 -5.03 -27.99
CA LYS A 1049 -28.91 -4.49 -27.76
C LYS A 1049 -27.87 -5.10 -28.70
N LEU A 1050 -27.86 -6.42 -28.87
CA LEU A 1050 -26.94 -7.09 -29.79
C LEU A 1050 -27.24 -6.71 -31.25
N LEU A 1051 -28.51 -6.65 -31.63
CA LEU A 1051 -28.91 -6.29 -32.99
C LEU A 1051 -28.43 -4.89 -33.38
N ALA A 1052 -28.55 -3.93 -32.46
CA ALA A 1052 -28.06 -2.57 -32.65
C ALA A 1052 -26.53 -2.48 -32.83
N GLU A 1053 -25.75 -3.44 -32.30
CA GLU A 1053 -24.30 -3.53 -32.54
C GLU A 1053 -23.99 -3.95 -33.98
N TYR A 1054 -24.83 -4.80 -34.60
CA TYR A 1054 -24.60 -5.32 -35.96
C TYR A 1054 -25.09 -4.37 -37.05
N GLU A 1055 -26.24 -3.73 -36.82
CA GLU A 1055 -26.98 -2.94 -37.82
C GLU A 1055 -26.10 -1.97 -38.62
N PRO A 1056 -25.18 -1.18 -38.02
CA PRO A 1056 -24.35 -0.23 -38.77
C PRO A 1056 -23.41 -0.90 -39.79
N GLU A 1057 -23.07 -2.18 -39.60
CA GLU A 1057 -22.05 -2.88 -40.39
C GLU A 1057 -22.63 -3.85 -41.43
N MET A 1058 -23.91 -4.21 -41.31
CA MET A 1058 -24.51 -5.26 -42.15
C MET A 1058 -24.59 -4.89 -43.63
N SER A 1059 -24.79 -3.61 -43.97
CA SER A 1059 -24.80 -3.18 -45.38
C SER A 1059 -23.47 -3.48 -46.08
N ARG A 1060 -22.33 -3.21 -45.41
CA ARG A 1060 -20.99 -3.51 -45.94
C ARG A 1060 -20.71 -5.00 -45.96
N HIS A 1061 -21.10 -5.72 -44.90
CA HIS A 1061 -20.97 -7.17 -44.84
C HIS A 1061 -21.69 -7.87 -46.00
N ILE A 1062 -22.96 -7.51 -46.22
CA ILE A 1062 -23.80 -8.09 -47.27
C ILE A 1062 -23.27 -7.74 -48.66
N ALA A 1063 -22.79 -6.51 -48.88
CA ALA A 1063 -22.16 -6.13 -50.13
C ALA A 1063 -20.91 -6.98 -50.45
N LYS A 1064 -20.15 -7.40 -49.43
CA LYS A 1064 -18.93 -8.20 -49.60
C LYS A 1064 -19.19 -9.69 -49.79
N TRP A 1065 -20.14 -10.24 -49.06
CA TRP A 1065 -20.31 -11.70 -48.92
C TRP A 1065 -21.63 -12.23 -49.49
N HIS A 1066 -22.64 -11.37 -49.70
CA HIS A 1066 -24.00 -11.77 -50.06
C HIS A 1066 -24.61 -12.77 -49.05
N MET A 1067 -24.23 -12.64 -47.78
CA MET A 1067 -24.64 -13.48 -46.66
C MET A 1067 -25.01 -12.60 -45.45
N PRO A 1068 -26.29 -12.29 -45.19
CA PRO A 1068 -27.49 -12.67 -45.96
C PRO A 1068 -27.54 -12.06 -47.36
N SER A 1069 -28.46 -12.54 -48.20
CA SER A 1069 -28.52 -12.15 -49.63
C SER A 1069 -28.82 -10.67 -49.89
N SER A 1070 -29.46 -9.97 -48.94
CA SER A 1070 -29.77 -8.54 -49.03
C SER A 1070 -30.09 -7.96 -47.65
N MET A 1071 -30.01 -6.63 -47.50
CA MET A 1071 -30.45 -5.93 -46.27
C MET A 1071 -31.91 -6.25 -45.93
N SER A 1072 -32.82 -6.22 -46.92
CA SER A 1072 -34.23 -6.56 -46.70
C SER A 1072 -34.43 -7.99 -46.18
N LYS A 1073 -33.62 -8.97 -46.67
CA LYS A 1073 -33.64 -10.34 -46.14
C LYS A 1073 -33.20 -10.36 -44.67
N TRP A 1074 -32.12 -9.66 -44.34
CA TRP A 1074 -31.61 -9.61 -42.97
C TRP A 1074 -32.60 -8.94 -42.00
N GLU A 1075 -33.18 -7.81 -42.38
CA GLU A 1075 -34.22 -7.08 -41.62
C GLU A 1075 -35.46 -7.97 -41.38
N SER A 1076 -35.90 -8.70 -42.40
CA SER A 1076 -37.02 -9.64 -42.28
C SER A 1076 -36.71 -10.80 -41.33
N GLU A 1077 -35.52 -11.38 -41.41
CA GLU A 1077 -35.12 -12.50 -40.56
C GLU A 1077 -34.93 -12.10 -39.09
N THR A 1078 -34.32 -10.94 -38.85
CA THR A 1078 -34.12 -10.40 -37.50
C THR A 1078 -35.46 -9.99 -36.87
N SER A 1079 -36.37 -9.37 -37.64
CA SER A 1079 -37.72 -9.05 -37.17
C SER A 1079 -38.53 -10.31 -36.82
N ALA A 1080 -38.46 -11.35 -37.65
CA ALA A 1080 -39.14 -12.62 -37.39
C ALA A 1080 -38.55 -13.35 -36.17
N LEU A 1081 -37.22 -13.34 -36.02
CA LEU A 1081 -36.55 -13.88 -34.84
C LEU A 1081 -36.93 -13.13 -33.57
N ARG A 1082 -37.00 -11.79 -33.61
CA ARG A 1082 -37.45 -10.96 -32.49
C ARG A 1082 -38.86 -11.33 -32.04
N ALA A 1083 -39.79 -11.50 -32.99
CA ALA A 1083 -41.16 -11.95 -32.69
C ALA A 1083 -41.19 -13.35 -32.06
N CYS A 1084 -40.34 -14.27 -32.54
CA CYS A 1084 -40.17 -15.60 -31.95
C CYS A 1084 -39.68 -15.51 -30.49
N ILE A 1085 -38.64 -14.70 -30.22
CA ILE A 1085 -38.07 -14.50 -28.88
C ILE A 1085 -39.14 -13.96 -27.92
N LYS A 1086 -39.95 -12.99 -28.35
CA LYS A 1086 -41.05 -12.42 -27.54
C LYS A 1086 -42.04 -13.49 -27.06
N ALA A 1087 -42.44 -14.39 -27.96
CA ALA A 1087 -43.42 -15.43 -27.67
C ALA A 1087 -42.83 -16.65 -26.94
N ARG A 1088 -41.49 -16.81 -26.96
CA ARG A 1088 -40.84 -18.05 -26.53
C ARG A 1088 -41.05 -18.43 -25.07
N PRO A 1089 -41.01 -17.51 -24.08
CA PRO A 1089 -41.18 -17.87 -22.67
C PRO A 1089 -42.48 -18.63 -22.39
N GLU A 1090 -43.60 -18.10 -22.86
CA GLU A 1090 -44.92 -18.70 -22.70
C GLU A 1090 -44.97 -20.10 -23.34
N LYS A 1091 -44.48 -20.22 -24.59
CA LYS A 1091 -44.52 -21.47 -25.34
C LYS A 1091 -43.57 -22.53 -24.78
N ALA A 1092 -42.40 -22.14 -24.27
CA ALA A 1092 -41.47 -23.06 -23.62
C ALA A 1092 -42.06 -23.64 -22.32
N LEU A 1093 -42.71 -22.81 -21.50
CA LEU A 1093 -43.40 -23.28 -20.29
C LEU A 1093 -44.60 -24.18 -20.61
N ALA A 1094 -45.37 -23.86 -21.66
CA ALA A 1094 -46.44 -24.72 -22.14
C ALA A 1094 -45.92 -26.09 -22.62
N ASN A 1095 -44.79 -26.10 -23.33
CA ASN A 1095 -44.11 -27.32 -23.76
C ASN A 1095 -43.62 -28.17 -22.57
N LEU A 1096 -43.05 -27.53 -21.54
CA LEU A 1096 -42.64 -28.21 -20.31
C LEU A 1096 -43.84 -28.84 -19.59
N LYS A 1097 -44.92 -28.07 -19.38
CA LYS A 1097 -46.16 -28.53 -18.73
C LYS A 1097 -46.74 -29.74 -19.47
N ARG A 1098 -46.81 -29.67 -20.81
CA ARG A 1098 -47.29 -30.75 -21.66
C ARG A 1098 -46.38 -31.99 -21.59
N PHE A 1099 -45.06 -31.81 -21.63
CA PHE A 1099 -44.10 -32.91 -21.66
C PHE A 1099 -44.17 -33.77 -20.39
N TYR A 1100 -44.23 -33.13 -19.21
CA TYR A 1100 -44.34 -33.85 -17.93
C TYR A 1100 -45.78 -34.18 -17.52
N GLY A 1101 -46.78 -33.80 -18.31
CA GLY A 1101 -48.20 -34.06 -18.01
C GLY A 1101 -48.69 -33.39 -16.71
N LEU A 1102 -48.16 -32.21 -16.38
CA LEU A 1102 -48.44 -31.55 -15.10
C LEU A 1102 -49.86 -30.97 -15.07
N THR A 1103 -50.60 -31.24 -13.99
CA THR A 1103 -51.86 -30.54 -13.71
C THR A 1103 -51.60 -29.06 -13.41
N SER A 1104 -52.66 -28.24 -13.40
CA SER A 1104 -52.53 -26.82 -13.05
C SER A 1104 -52.06 -26.62 -11.61
N GLU A 1105 -52.49 -27.48 -10.70
CA GLU A 1105 -52.09 -27.46 -9.29
C GLU A 1105 -50.62 -27.84 -9.11
N GLN A 1106 -50.16 -28.91 -9.78
CA GLN A 1106 -48.76 -29.32 -9.75
C GLN A 1106 -47.84 -28.23 -10.33
N TYR A 1107 -48.23 -27.65 -11.47
CA TYR A 1107 -47.47 -26.55 -12.07
C TYR A 1107 -47.36 -25.35 -11.12
N ALA A 1108 -48.46 -24.95 -10.46
CA ALA A 1108 -48.46 -23.85 -9.49
C ALA A 1108 -47.54 -24.13 -8.29
N GLN A 1109 -47.39 -25.40 -7.86
CA GLN A 1109 -46.45 -25.77 -6.79
C GLN A 1109 -44.99 -25.57 -7.20
N TYR A 1110 -44.61 -26.02 -8.41
CA TYR A 1110 -43.26 -25.80 -8.92
C TYR A 1110 -42.99 -24.31 -9.20
N GLU A 1111 -43.99 -23.57 -9.66
CA GLU A 1111 -43.87 -22.12 -9.84
C GLU A 1111 -43.63 -21.42 -8.50
N LYS A 1112 -44.39 -21.76 -7.45
CA LYS A 1112 -44.17 -21.21 -6.10
C LYS A 1112 -42.78 -21.58 -5.56
N ALA A 1113 -42.25 -22.75 -5.91
CA ALA A 1113 -40.89 -23.14 -5.56
C ALA A 1113 -39.84 -22.33 -6.32
N ALA A 1114 -40.06 -22.08 -7.62
CA ALA A 1114 -39.23 -21.21 -8.44
C ALA A 1114 -39.22 -19.77 -7.91
N ASP A 1115 -40.36 -19.24 -7.46
CA ASP A 1115 -40.46 -17.90 -6.88
C ASP A 1115 -39.65 -17.78 -5.57
N ARG A 1116 -39.60 -18.84 -4.75
CA ARG A 1116 -38.72 -18.87 -3.57
C ARG A 1116 -37.24 -18.81 -3.94
N MET A 1117 -36.83 -19.42 -5.05
CA MET A 1117 -35.44 -19.34 -5.53
C MET A 1117 -35.03 -17.94 -6.02
N ALA A 1118 -35.99 -17.04 -6.28
CA ALA A 1118 -35.69 -15.67 -6.70
C ALA A 1118 -35.54 -14.70 -5.51
N ASN A 1119 -36.12 -15.03 -4.36
CA ASN A 1119 -36.10 -14.22 -3.14
C ASN A 1119 -34.94 -14.57 -2.18
N ASN A 1120 -34.23 -15.66 -2.47
CA ASN A 1120 -32.99 -16.09 -1.82
C ASN A 1120 -31.82 -15.79 -2.75
#